data_AF-A0A1M7IG44-F1
#
_entry.id   AF-A0A1M7IG44-F1
#
_cell.length_a   1.000
_cell.length_b   1.000
_cell.length_c   1.000
_cell.angle_alpha   90.00
_cell.angle_beta   90.00
_cell.angle_gamma   90.00
#
_symmetry.space_group_name_H-M   'P 1'
#
loop_
_entity.id
_entity.type
_entity.pdbx_description
1 polymer ?
#
loop_
_entity_poly.entity_id
_entity_poly.type
_entity_poly.pdbx_seq_one_letter_code
_entity_poly.pdbx_strand_id
1 'polypeptide(L)'
;MELIGLKVVHKTFKNGVITGHQGNIIIVKFKENGNEMKFLYPDCFKTYLTLENSDAIEKVKFDTASKIEQEKIKKENERIQRENNRIISEMNRSKTKGSVVKDTPVIRFKSYNEFCDHYSQKIASEVAFLRRNGGKRITVYDGRYLSRQGLRFSYEFDTDTELNYPDGTQITLYVSLKKDSVQGEVEVKGILENCSEFTVIISTDADLGHSEDTEISSLEFSVESWRLLNTLNERLVLLRNKNNYITDALVTQGFNQIEYGAKLSTGQETAVDMTLKQPITFIWGPPGSGKTETLAKIAIQHIKKGNKILMLSYSNVSVDAAIQRVFKLFPQSNLGDILRYGYPKDNDINESQFKSSFNFALYLCPELVKKRKDLMNESKKYGKTDPKRKEISKKIREIREALAEKEIDSIKKARFVATTVSKAVVDKKLTEIPFDVVIFDEASMSYIPQIIFGASLAKKHFVCMGDYCQLPPIVQGDRSESLSVDIFRYCGISDAVERNCGHKWLCMLDIQYRMHPEIANFASVTMYHGLLKTASGIKEKRDEIQEAVPELKKAYGIADLSYMMSTCIPMKDHSRVNILSAFISFALAERAYNNGFNVGIIAPYTSQAGLLNSMALDMAEKIGEKRTIPCATVHQFQGSEQDVIVYDATDCYRQTYPGILLTSTKDNYANKLFNVAMTRARGKFVAVTNAKYMIDKGVKTNLMFGQLISKSRVESGVDGYSLEYFKTDVDSCLKFYRQANAGDAFLDDISAANKLVYIDIPDKPMNDTAFYEKLIRIIDEKKKNNVKVVIRAEKRSSLPLSIRSIAIEHSFSMNPVAVIDKSVTWYGMPWSEAVFKTENGSIQTKFHPIIRFAGRKASRKIYGLLEMNKTTDESVELLDEEEPNTLAQYILKHEKCPICNKPMQMKKSKSGKFFLSCTGYPACTQTSFLSVDLVEEYLYVPKPDGSKVLVARCKCNKCDTSLEAKLGQYGLYIQCCGLNRHKYKPDEI
;
A
#
# COMPACT_ATOMS: atom_id res chain seq x y z
N MET A 1 -35.66 7.06 -33.07
CA MET A 1 -36.89 6.51 -33.68
C MET A 1 -38.17 7.14 -33.12
N GLU A 2 -38.20 7.68 -31.89
CA GLU A 2 -39.45 8.10 -31.22
C GLU A 2 -40.00 9.52 -31.55
N LEU A 3 -39.29 10.34 -32.35
CA LEU A 3 -39.82 11.66 -32.77
C LEU A 3 -40.57 11.61 -34.10
N ILE A 4 -40.39 10.54 -34.87
CA ILE A 4 -41.00 10.39 -36.20
C ILE A 4 -42.49 10.13 -36.01
N GLY A 5 -43.34 10.86 -36.73
CA GLY A 5 -44.80 10.82 -36.64
C GLY A 5 -45.42 11.90 -35.74
N LEU A 6 -44.62 12.64 -34.97
CA LEU A 6 -45.12 13.72 -34.13
C LEU A 6 -45.52 14.96 -34.96
N LYS A 7 -46.63 15.59 -34.56
CA LYS A 7 -47.09 16.86 -35.13
C LYS A 7 -46.34 18.03 -34.52
N VAL A 8 -45.90 18.94 -35.38
CA VAL A 8 -45.20 20.16 -35.01
C VAL A 8 -45.83 21.36 -35.71
N VAL A 9 -45.78 22.51 -35.06
CA VAL A 9 -46.22 23.79 -35.65
C VAL A 9 -44.98 24.66 -35.86
N HIS A 10 -44.74 25.05 -37.12
CA HIS A 10 -43.72 26.01 -37.49
C HIS A 10 -44.31 27.42 -37.60
N LYS A 11 -43.58 28.44 -37.15
CA LYS A 11 -44.06 29.85 -37.16
C LYS A 11 -44.56 30.32 -38.54
N THR A 12 -43.80 30.02 -39.59
CA THR A 12 -44.14 30.37 -40.99
C THR A 12 -44.95 29.30 -41.73
N PHE A 13 -44.50 28.04 -41.74
CA PHE A 13 -45.09 26.95 -42.53
C PHE A 13 -46.21 26.17 -41.83
N LYS A 14 -46.66 26.67 -40.67
CA LYS A 14 -47.78 26.12 -39.89
C LYS A 14 -47.60 24.63 -39.59
N ASN A 15 -48.60 23.80 -39.85
CA ASN A 15 -48.68 22.42 -39.38
C ASN A 15 -47.78 21.49 -40.20
N GLY A 16 -46.92 20.74 -39.51
CA GLY A 16 -46.05 19.73 -40.10
C GLY A 16 -45.98 18.46 -39.27
N VAL A 17 -45.41 17.41 -39.85
CA VAL A 17 -45.16 16.12 -39.20
C VAL A 17 -43.70 15.75 -39.37
N ILE A 18 -43.06 15.31 -38.30
CA ILE A 18 -41.66 14.85 -38.37
C ILE A 18 -41.63 13.52 -39.14
N THR A 19 -41.01 13.49 -40.31
CA THR A 19 -40.90 12.29 -41.16
C THR A 19 -39.54 11.59 -41.04
N GLY A 20 -38.52 12.26 -40.48
CA GLY A 20 -37.20 11.68 -40.29
C GLY A 20 -36.44 12.29 -39.13
N HIS A 21 -35.53 11.52 -38.53
CA HIS A 21 -34.59 11.99 -37.51
C HIS A 21 -33.25 11.29 -37.70
N GLN A 22 -32.22 12.05 -38.08
CA GLN A 22 -30.87 11.56 -38.34
C GLN A 22 -29.85 12.46 -37.64
N GLY A 23 -29.19 11.93 -36.60
CA GLY A 23 -28.23 12.69 -35.80
C GLY A 23 -28.86 13.94 -35.18
N ASN A 24 -28.34 15.12 -35.53
CA ASN A 24 -28.83 16.41 -35.04
C ASN A 24 -29.84 17.08 -35.99
N ILE A 25 -30.45 16.32 -36.90
CA ILE A 25 -31.38 16.85 -37.89
C ILE A 25 -32.70 16.09 -37.83
N ILE A 26 -33.79 16.83 -37.67
CA ILE A 26 -35.15 16.31 -37.93
C ILE A 26 -35.65 16.83 -39.28
N ILE A 27 -36.40 15.98 -39.97
CA ILE A 27 -37.05 16.30 -41.23
C ILE A 27 -38.53 16.47 -40.93
N VAL A 28 -39.10 17.61 -41.29
CA VAL A 28 -40.51 17.93 -41.08
C VAL A 28 -41.17 18.14 -42.44
N LYS A 29 -42.26 17.41 -42.69
CA LYS A 29 -43.11 17.59 -43.86
C LYS A 29 -44.30 18.47 -43.51
N PHE A 30 -44.45 19.63 -44.17
CA PHE A 30 -45.52 20.58 -43.91
C PHE A 30 -46.78 20.28 -44.74
N LYS A 31 -47.96 20.44 -44.13
CA LYS A 31 -49.24 20.08 -44.75
C LYS A 31 -49.71 21.06 -45.83
N GLU A 32 -49.42 22.35 -45.67
CA GLU A 32 -49.98 23.39 -46.53
C GLU A 32 -49.31 23.48 -47.91
N ASN A 33 -48.07 23.01 -48.01
CA ASN A 33 -47.22 23.16 -49.19
C ASN A 33 -46.47 21.87 -49.57
N GLY A 34 -46.65 20.77 -48.81
CA GLY A 34 -46.08 19.44 -49.12
C GLY A 34 -44.55 19.33 -49.00
N ASN A 35 -43.85 20.43 -48.75
CA ASN A 35 -42.40 20.52 -48.68
C ASN A 35 -41.84 19.85 -47.43
N GLU A 36 -40.72 19.13 -47.61
CA GLU A 36 -39.91 18.61 -46.52
C GLU A 36 -38.76 19.56 -46.21
N MET A 37 -38.62 19.94 -44.93
CA MET A 37 -37.55 20.83 -44.48
C MET A 37 -36.75 20.19 -43.35
N LYS A 38 -35.46 20.48 -43.32
CA LYS A 38 -34.51 19.99 -42.32
C LYS A 38 -34.32 21.03 -41.22
N PHE A 39 -34.43 20.60 -39.97
CA PHE A 39 -34.29 21.44 -38.80
C PHE A 39 -33.26 20.87 -37.83
N LEU A 40 -32.48 21.75 -37.20
CA LEU A 40 -31.45 21.36 -36.25
C LEU A 40 -32.08 20.95 -34.91
N TYR A 41 -31.91 19.70 -34.50
CA TYR A 41 -32.41 19.18 -33.23
C TYR A 41 -31.41 19.40 -32.08
N PRO A 42 -31.86 19.72 -30.85
CA PRO A 42 -33.21 20.13 -30.45
C PRO A 42 -33.49 21.64 -30.64
N ASP A 43 -32.52 22.42 -31.17
CA ASP A 43 -32.60 23.90 -31.18
C ASP A 43 -33.78 24.47 -31.97
N CYS A 44 -34.23 23.75 -32.99
CA CYS A 44 -35.41 24.12 -33.75
C CYS A 44 -36.66 24.30 -32.89
N PHE A 45 -36.77 23.63 -31.74
CA PHE A 45 -37.89 23.78 -30.81
C PHE A 45 -37.80 25.02 -29.91
N LYS A 46 -36.67 25.73 -29.89
CA LYS A 46 -36.54 27.02 -29.21
C LYS A 46 -37.06 28.17 -30.08
N THR A 47 -36.94 28.03 -31.39
CA THR A 47 -37.05 29.16 -32.33
C THR A 47 -38.13 28.98 -33.38
N TYR A 48 -38.24 27.79 -33.96
CA TYR A 48 -38.96 27.56 -35.21
C TYR A 48 -40.16 26.64 -35.07
N LEU A 49 -40.06 25.58 -34.27
CA LEU A 49 -41.02 24.49 -34.13
C LEU A 49 -41.61 24.42 -32.72
N THR A 50 -42.87 23.99 -32.63
CA THR A 50 -43.58 23.76 -31.37
C THR A 50 -44.27 22.39 -31.43
N LEU A 51 -44.16 21.58 -30.38
CA LEU A 51 -44.80 20.26 -30.31
C LEU A 51 -46.20 20.37 -29.69
N GLU A 52 -47.14 19.55 -30.17
CA GLU A 52 -48.51 19.50 -29.62
C GLU A 52 -48.67 18.47 -28.48
N ASN A 53 -47.73 17.52 -28.35
CA ASN A 53 -47.80 16.43 -27.36
C ASN A 53 -47.00 16.77 -26.08
N SER A 54 -47.65 16.69 -24.91
CA SER A 54 -47.04 16.97 -23.59
C SER A 54 -45.80 16.13 -23.29
N ASP A 55 -45.82 14.83 -23.56
CA ASP A 55 -44.70 13.93 -23.24
C ASP A 55 -43.48 14.22 -24.14
N ALA A 56 -43.75 14.62 -25.39
CA ALA A 56 -42.70 15.02 -26.32
C ALA A 56 -42.08 16.38 -25.95
N ILE A 57 -42.86 17.30 -25.36
CA ILE A 57 -42.37 18.59 -24.87
C ILE A 57 -41.38 18.39 -23.73
N GLU A 58 -41.68 17.54 -22.75
CA GLU A 58 -40.76 17.25 -21.64
C GLU A 58 -39.44 16.65 -22.13
N LYS A 59 -39.50 15.73 -23.10
CA LYS A 59 -38.30 15.12 -23.68
C LYS A 59 -37.43 16.12 -24.44
N VAL A 60 -38.03 17.01 -25.24
CA VAL A 60 -37.29 18.07 -25.93
C VAL A 60 -36.70 19.08 -24.94
N LYS A 61 -37.39 19.39 -23.85
CA LYS A 61 -36.85 20.22 -22.76
C LYS A 61 -35.64 19.54 -22.10
N PHE A 62 -35.73 18.23 -21.82
CA PHE A 62 -34.63 17.44 -21.28
C PHE A 62 -33.41 17.43 -22.23
N ASP A 63 -33.60 17.13 -23.51
CA ASP A 63 -32.53 17.11 -24.52
C ASP A 63 -31.91 18.50 -24.71
N THR A 64 -32.73 19.55 -24.64
CA THR A 64 -32.28 20.95 -24.68
C THR A 64 -31.42 21.31 -23.47
N ALA A 65 -31.85 20.94 -22.26
CA ALA A 65 -31.09 21.16 -21.04
C ALA A 65 -29.76 20.39 -21.08
N SER A 66 -29.80 19.13 -21.52
CA SER A 66 -28.60 18.30 -21.72
C SER A 66 -27.61 18.93 -22.70
N LYS A 67 -28.09 19.54 -23.80
CA LYS A 67 -27.22 20.21 -24.78
C LYS A 67 -26.61 21.51 -24.25
N ILE A 68 -27.39 22.32 -23.51
CA ILE A 68 -26.89 23.52 -22.84
C ILE A 68 -25.81 23.17 -21.82
N GLU A 69 -26.03 22.09 -21.07
CA GLU A 69 -25.05 21.59 -20.11
C GLU A 69 -23.77 21.17 -20.84
N GLN A 70 -23.87 20.36 -21.91
CA GLN A 70 -22.74 19.97 -22.77
C GLN A 70 -21.94 21.18 -23.31
N GLU A 71 -22.60 22.25 -23.71
CA GLU A 71 -21.92 23.48 -24.14
C GLU A 71 -21.22 24.21 -23.00
N LYS A 72 -21.81 24.26 -21.80
CA LYS A 72 -21.14 24.82 -20.61
C LYS A 72 -19.89 24.03 -20.26
N ILE A 73 -19.97 22.70 -20.26
CA ILE A 73 -18.82 21.81 -20.02
C ILE A 73 -17.74 22.02 -21.06
N LYS A 74 -18.12 22.15 -22.33
CA LYS A 74 -17.17 22.40 -23.42
C LYS A 74 -16.44 23.72 -23.19
N LYS A 75 -17.15 24.80 -22.87
CA LYS A 75 -16.55 26.12 -22.56
C LYS A 75 -15.64 26.09 -21.34
N GLU A 76 -16.04 25.39 -20.27
CA GLU A 76 -15.24 25.28 -19.06
C GLU A 76 -13.97 24.44 -19.30
N ASN A 77 -14.09 23.31 -19.99
CA ASN A 77 -12.92 22.54 -20.40
C ASN A 77 -12.00 23.33 -21.35
N GLU A 78 -12.54 24.14 -22.25
CA GLU A 78 -11.75 25.05 -23.09
C GLU A 78 -11.01 26.11 -22.27
N ARG A 79 -11.65 26.66 -21.23
CA ARG A 79 -11.02 27.61 -20.30
C ARG A 79 -9.89 26.95 -19.53
N ILE A 80 -10.16 25.80 -18.90
CA ILE A 80 -9.16 25.00 -18.18
C ILE A 80 -8.00 24.64 -19.11
N GLN A 81 -8.27 24.26 -20.37
CA GLN A 81 -7.23 23.94 -21.34
C GLN A 81 -6.33 25.15 -21.64
N ARG A 82 -6.88 26.36 -21.77
CA ARG A 82 -6.07 27.57 -22.00
C ARG A 82 -5.15 27.87 -20.81
N GLU A 83 -5.66 27.73 -19.59
CA GLU A 83 -4.90 27.91 -18.37
C GLU A 83 -3.80 26.84 -18.23
N ASN A 84 -4.14 25.58 -18.50
CA ASN A 84 -3.20 24.47 -18.52
C ASN A 84 -2.08 24.68 -19.55
N ASN A 85 -2.42 25.12 -20.76
CA ASN A 85 -1.43 25.41 -21.80
C ASN A 85 -0.47 26.52 -21.36
N ARG A 86 -0.95 27.54 -20.64
CA ARG A 86 -0.10 28.57 -20.04
C ARG A 86 0.85 27.97 -18.99
N ILE A 87 0.33 27.18 -18.04
CA ILE A 87 1.14 26.53 -16.99
C ILE A 87 2.18 25.59 -17.60
N ILE A 88 1.79 24.77 -18.57
CA ILE A 88 2.68 23.84 -19.28
C ILE A 88 3.78 24.61 -20.02
N SER A 89 3.45 25.74 -20.66
CA SER A 89 4.44 26.59 -21.33
C SER A 89 5.46 27.19 -20.35
N GLU A 90 5.01 27.60 -19.16
CA GLU A 90 5.86 28.11 -18.07
C GLU A 90 6.77 26.98 -17.53
N MET A 91 6.21 25.79 -17.30
CA MET A 91 6.97 24.60 -16.86
C MET A 91 8.02 24.15 -17.90
N ASN A 92 7.69 24.16 -19.19
CA ASN A 92 8.61 23.80 -20.26
C ASN A 92 9.76 24.80 -20.40
N ARG A 93 9.52 26.10 -20.16
CA ARG A 93 10.57 27.12 -20.10
C ARG A 93 11.53 26.94 -18.92
N SER A 94 11.08 26.35 -17.81
CA SER A 94 11.95 25.99 -16.68
C SER A 94 12.73 24.69 -16.91
N LYS A 95 12.16 23.72 -17.65
CA LYS A 95 12.84 22.44 -17.98
C LYS A 95 14.06 22.61 -18.88
N THR A 96 14.10 23.59 -19.78
CA THR A 96 15.26 23.86 -20.65
C THR A 96 16.51 24.35 -19.91
N LYS A 97 16.40 24.70 -18.62
CA LYS A 97 17.54 25.06 -17.75
C LYS A 97 17.98 23.94 -16.79
N GLY A 98 17.31 22.79 -16.78
CA GLY A 98 17.60 21.65 -15.91
C GLY A 98 18.14 20.44 -16.67
N SER A 99 19.15 19.78 -16.12
CA SER A 99 19.82 18.58 -16.64
C SER A 99 18.88 17.56 -17.31
N VAL A 100 19.23 17.15 -18.54
CA VAL A 100 18.65 16.03 -19.29
C VAL A 100 18.58 14.79 -18.36
N VAL A 101 17.37 14.32 -18.09
CA VAL A 101 17.15 13.11 -17.30
C VAL A 101 17.77 11.93 -18.07
N LYS A 102 18.73 11.23 -17.45
CA LYS A 102 19.32 10.00 -18.00
C LYS A 102 18.31 8.87 -17.85
N ASP A 103 17.42 8.82 -18.82
CA ASP A 103 16.40 7.81 -19.02
C ASP A 103 17.04 6.47 -19.46
N THR A 104 16.52 5.34 -18.97
CA THR A 104 17.03 4.00 -19.35
C THR A 104 16.91 3.80 -20.87
N PRO A 105 17.98 3.46 -21.61
CA PRO A 105 17.92 3.37 -23.07
C PRO A 105 17.01 2.23 -23.52
N VAL A 106 16.15 2.50 -24.51
CA VAL A 106 15.27 1.50 -25.12
C VAL A 106 16.04 0.77 -26.22
N ILE A 107 16.14 -0.55 -26.11
CA ILE A 107 16.80 -1.41 -27.10
C ILE A 107 15.78 -1.80 -28.17
N ARG A 108 16.12 -1.57 -29.44
CA ARG A 108 15.31 -1.98 -30.59
C ARG A 108 15.86 -3.27 -31.17
N PHE A 109 14.98 -4.23 -31.43
CA PHE A 109 15.35 -5.52 -31.97
C PHE A 109 14.94 -5.62 -33.44
N LYS A 110 15.79 -6.23 -34.27
CA LYS A 110 15.50 -6.44 -35.69
C LYS A 110 14.68 -7.70 -35.94
N SER A 111 14.72 -8.63 -34.99
CA SER A 111 13.97 -9.88 -35.07
C SER A 111 13.48 -10.33 -33.69
N TYR A 112 12.45 -11.18 -33.71
CA TYR A 112 11.95 -11.84 -32.51
C TYR A 112 13.00 -12.71 -31.79
N ASN A 113 13.95 -13.28 -32.52
CA ASN A 113 15.01 -14.12 -31.95
C ASN A 113 16.01 -13.29 -31.14
N GLU A 114 16.46 -12.13 -31.67
CA GLU A 114 17.33 -11.20 -30.92
C GLU A 114 16.66 -10.73 -29.63
N PHE A 115 15.36 -10.42 -29.70
CA PHE A 115 14.55 -10.07 -28.52
C PHE A 115 14.57 -11.21 -27.48
N CYS A 116 14.35 -12.45 -27.91
CA CYS A 116 14.35 -13.60 -27.02
C CYS A 116 15.72 -13.82 -26.38
N ASP A 117 16.82 -13.75 -27.13
CA ASP A 117 18.17 -13.93 -26.59
C ASP A 117 18.48 -12.89 -25.51
N HIS A 118 18.17 -11.61 -25.79
CA HIS A 118 18.40 -10.52 -24.85
C HIS A 118 17.60 -10.67 -23.57
N TYR A 119 16.27 -10.87 -23.67
CA TYR A 119 15.42 -10.99 -22.49
C TYR A 119 15.62 -12.31 -21.73
N SER A 120 16.00 -13.41 -22.39
CA SER A 120 16.41 -14.63 -21.70
C SER A 120 17.62 -14.40 -20.79
N GLN A 121 18.63 -13.65 -21.26
CA GLN A 121 19.79 -13.29 -20.44
C GLN A 121 19.39 -12.40 -19.27
N LYS A 122 18.53 -11.39 -19.50
CA LYS A 122 18.08 -10.47 -18.45
C LYS A 122 17.22 -11.15 -17.40
N ILE A 123 16.30 -12.02 -17.81
CA ILE A 123 15.52 -12.85 -16.89
C ILE A 123 16.46 -13.75 -16.06
N ALA A 124 17.48 -14.35 -16.66
CA ALA A 124 18.45 -15.18 -15.94
C ALA A 124 19.22 -14.38 -14.88
N SER A 125 19.62 -13.13 -15.18
CA SER A 125 20.25 -12.23 -14.21
C SER A 125 19.33 -11.90 -13.03
N GLU A 126 18.06 -11.56 -13.30
CA GLU A 126 17.06 -11.29 -12.26
C GLU A 126 16.78 -12.55 -11.42
N VAL A 127 16.66 -13.71 -12.05
CA VAL A 127 16.52 -15.01 -11.36
C VAL A 127 17.72 -15.29 -10.46
N ALA A 128 18.94 -15.03 -10.92
CA ALA A 128 20.14 -15.22 -10.11
C ALA A 128 20.18 -14.28 -8.91
N PHE A 129 19.76 -13.01 -9.08
CA PHE A 129 19.61 -12.05 -8.00
C PHE A 129 18.56 -12.52 -6.98
N LEU A 130 17.37 -12.88 -7.46
CA LEU A 130 16.29 -13.39 -6.61
C LEU A 130 16.65 -14.69 -5.91
N ARG A 131 17.46 -15.57 -6.49
CA ARG A 131 17.94 -16.78 -5.78
C ARG A 131 18.94 -16.47 -4.68
N ARG A 132 19.81 -15.46 -4.87
CA ARG A 132 20.82 -15.07 -3.89
C ARG A 132 20.25 -14.24 -2.74
N ASN A 133 19.29 -13.37 -3.05
CA ASN A 133 18.73 -12.38 -2.12
C ASN A 133 17.28 -12.69 -1.70
N GLY A 134 16.61 -13.61 -2.40
CA GLY A 134 15.17 -13.86 -2.34
C GLY A 134 14.84 -15.29 -1.94
N GLY A 135 14.94 -15.50 -0.64
CA GLY A 135 14.29 -16.57 0.10
C GLY A 135 14.31 -16.25 1.59
N LYS A 136 14.19 -14.96 1.96
CA LYS A 136 14.11 -14.57 3.38
C LYS A 136 12.93 -15.34 3.98
N ARG A 137 13.19 -16.10 5.05
CA ARG A 137 12.11 -16.72 5.81
C ARG A 137 11.27 -15.60 6.39
N ILE A 138 10.01 -15.60 6.01
CA ILE A 138 9.00 -14.66 6.46
C ILE A 138 8.18 -15.39 7.51
N THR A 139 8.18 -14.84 8.71
CA THR A 139 7.33 -15.31 9.80
C THR A 139 5.98 -14.62 9.70
N VAL A 140 4.93 -15.43 9.71
CA VAL A 140 3.54 -15.00 9.81
C VAL A 140 2.93 -15.60 11.07
N TYR A 141 1.91 -14.96 11.62
CA TYR A 141 1.39 -15.19 12.96
C TYR A 141 -0.12 -15.40 12.93
N ASP A 142 -0.67 -15.83 14.07
CA ASP A 142 -2.11 -15.87 14.35
C ASP A 142 -2.92 -16.54 13.23
N GLY A 143 -2.44 -17.71 12.79
CA GLY A 143 -2.99 -18.44 11.66
C GLY A 143 -4.38 -18.98 11.94
N ARG A 144 -5.34 -18.49 11.14
CA ARG A 144 -6.75 -18.87 11.18
C ARG A 144 -7.13 -19.70 9.97
N TYR A 145 -7.77 -20.84 10.20
CA TYR A 145 -8.36 -21.62 9.12
C TYR A 145 -9.54 -20.86 8.49
N LEU A 146 -9.51 -20.68 7.16
CA LEU A 146 -10.58 -20.02 6.42
C LEU A 146 -11.53 -21.03 5.79
N SER A 147 -11.00 -21.87 4.90
CA SER A 147 -11.81 -22.79 4.10
C SER A 147 -10.98 -23.91 3.49
N ARG A 148 -11.66 -24.92 2.93
CA ARG A 148 -11.02 -26.00 2.18
C ARG A 148 -11.65 -26.10 0.79
N GLN A 149 -10.86 -25.78 -0.23
CA GLN A 149 -11.24 -26.01 -1.62
C GLN A 149 -10.49 -27.23 -2.17
N GLY A 150 -11.17 -28.38 -2.24
CA GLY A 150 -10.58 -29.60 -2.77
C GLY A 150 -9.60 -30.28 -1.80
N LEU A 151 -8.37 -30.51 -2.29
CA LEU A 151 -7.25 -31.04 -1.48
C LEU A 151 -6.38 -29.92 -0.88
N ARG A 152 -6.71 -28.66 -1.12
CA ARG A 152 -6.00 -27.53 -0.53
C ARG A 152 -6.78 -26.95 0.65
N PHE A 153 -6.04 -26.61 1.68
CA PHE A 153 -6.49 -25.94 2.87
C PHE A 153 -5.99 -24.51 2.83
N SER A 154 -6.90 -23.55 3.05
CA SER A 154 -6.60 -22.13 3.04
C SER A 154 -6.62 -21.58 4.46
N TYR A 155 -5.53 -20.91 4.82
CA TYR A 155 -5.31 -20.30 6.12
C TYR A 155 -4.98 -18.83 5.93
N GLU A 156 -5.56 -17.98 6.76
CA GLU A 156 -5.20 -16.57 6.89
C GLU A 156 -4.17 -16.42 8.00
N PHE A 157 -3.15 -15.61 7.80
CA PHE A 157 -2.15 -15.28 8.81
C PHE A 157 -1.89 -13.78 8.83
N ASP A 158 -1.56 -13.25 10.00
CA ASP A 158 -1.08 -11.89 10.17
C ASP A 158 0.44 -11.81 9.93
N THR A 159 0.92 -10.66 9.47
CA THR A 159 2.33 -10.44 9.14
C THR A 159 2.84 -9.15 9.76
N ASP A 160 4.05 -9.18 10.33
CA ASP A 160 4.69 -7.98 10.88
C ASP A 160 5.19 -7.03 9.77
N THR A 161 5.44 -7.61 8.59
CA THR A 161 5.91 -6.92 7.40
C THR A 161 4.94 -7.14 6.27
N GLU A 162 4.68 -6.08 5.52
CA GLU A 162 3.89 -6.13 4.29
C GLU A 162 4.56 -7.07 3.27
N LEU A 163 3.77 -7.96 2.67
CA LEU A 163 4.23 -8.91 1.67
C LEU A 163 3.56 -8.57 0.34
N ASN A 164 4.35 -8.47 -0.73
CA ASN A 164 3.86 -8.11 -2.05
C ASN A 164 4.29 -9.16 -3.07
N TYR A 165 3.61 -10.30 -3.00
CA TYR A 165 3.81 -11.39 -3.94
C TYR A 165 2.57 -11.53 -4.82
N PRO A 166 2.72 -11.70 -6.14
CA PRO A 166 1.58 -11.98 -7.01
C PRO A 166 0.80 -13.19 -6.50
N ASP A 167 -0.54 -13.15 -6.52
CA ASP A 167 -1.28 -14.35 -6.11
C ASP A 167 -0.97 -15.52 -7.07
N GLY A 168 -0.96 -16.73 -6.53
CA GLY A 168 -0.47 -17.92 -7.21
C GLY A 168 1.03 -18.13 -7.05
N THR A 169 1.74 -17.25 -6.33
CA THR A 169 3.18 -17.41 -6.04
C THR A 169 3.40 -18.69 -5.24
N GLN A 170 4.30 -19.54 -5.73
CA GLN A 170 4.69 -20.77 -5.04
C GLN A 170 5.60 -20.44 -3.86
N ILE A 171 5.30 -21.04 -2.73
CA ILE A 171 6.04 -20.87 -1.49
C ILE A 171 6.41 -22.23 -0.89
N THR A 172 7.45 -22.21 -0.08
CA THR A 172 7.83 -23.33 0.78
C THR A 172 7.49 -22.93 2.21
N LEU A 173 6.61 -23.69 2.85
CA LEU A 173 6.23 -23.55 4.25
C LEU A 173 7.17 -24.40 5.11
N TYR A 174 7.60 -23.85 6.23
CA TYR A 174 8.42 -24.52 7.22
C TYR A 174 7.55 -24.81 8.44
N VAL A 175 7.05 -26.03 8.55
CA VAL A 175 6.07 -26.43 9.56
C VAL A 175 6.76 -27.24 10.66
N SER A 176 6.65 -26.77 11.90
CA SER A 176 7.11 -27.53 13.08
C SER A 176 6.01 -28.48 13.57
N LEU A 177 6.15 -29.78 13.31
CA LEU A 177 5.19 -30.79 13.79
C LEU A 177 5.63 -31.33 15.15
N LYS A 178 4.78 -31.20 16.17
CA LYS A 178 4.93 -31.94 17.44
C LYS A 178 4.36 -33.34 17.28
N LYS A 179 5.18 -34.32 16.94
CA LYS A 179 4.88 -35.74 17.19
C LYS A 179 6.12 -36.48 17.67
N ASP A 180 5.97 -37.16 18.81
CA ASP A 180 6.85 -38.23 19.29
C ASP A 180 8.36 -37.91 19.29
N SER A 181 8.74 -36.95 20.13
CA SER A 181 10.11 -36.78 20.66
C SER A 181 11.23 -36.42 19.68
N VAL A 182 10.95 -36.16 18.40
CA VAL A 182 11.91 -35.62 17.44
C VAL A 182 11.35 -34.32 16.85
N GLN A 183 11.89 -33.18 17.26
CA GLN A 183 11.60 -31.89 16.63
C GLN A 183 12.29 -31.85 15.26
N GLY A 184 11.50 -31.97 14.19
CA GLY A 184 11.95 -31.74 12.82
C GLY A 184 11.06 -30.70 12.15
N GLU A 185 11.68 -29.73 11.50
CA GLU A 185 11.01 -28.78 10.60
C GLU A 185 10.71 -29.51 9.28
N VAL A 186 9.43 -29.57 8.88
CA VAL A 186 9.01 -30.22 7.63
C VAL A 186 8.70 -29.15 6.59
N GLU A 187 9.33 -29.28 5.43
CA GLU A 187 9.04 -28.43 4.29
C GLU A 187 7.77 -28.90 3.57
N VAL A 188 6.80 -28.00 3.45
CA VAL A 188 5.53 -28.24 2.78
C VAL A 188 5.37 -27.24 1.65
N LYS A 189 4.83 -27.67 0.51
CA LYS A 189 4.54 -26.75 -0.60
C LYS A 189 3.26 -25.96 -0.32
N GLY A 190 3.33 -24.66 -0.54
CA GLY A 190 2.19 -23.77 -0.45
C GLY A 190 2.07 -22.88 -1.69
N ILE A 191 0.95 -22.18 -1.78
CA ILE A 191 0.69 -21.13 -2.74
C ILE A 191 0.09 -19.96 -1.98
N LEU A 192 0.61 -18.75 -2.21
CA LEU A 192 -0.01 -17.52 -1.75
C LEU A 192 -1.29 -17.30 -2.57
N GLU A 193 -2.45 -17.49 -1.93
CA GLU A 193 -3.75 -17.15 -2.52
C GLU A 193 -4.04 -15.66 -2.37
N ASN A 194 -3.55 -15.05 -1.30
CA ASN A 194 -3.65 -13.62 -1.06
C ASN A 194 -2.46 -13.07 -0.30
N CYS A 195 -2.01 -11.89 -0.70
CA CYS A 195 -1.27 -10.97 0.15
C CYS A 195 -2.02 -9.65 0.13
N SER A 196 -2.76 -9.36 1.20
CA SER A 196 -3.46 -8.09 1.37
C SER A 196 -3.01 -7.43 2.66
N GLU A 197 -2.42 -6.24 2.55
CA GLU A 197 -1.97 -5.45 3.70
C GLU A 197 -0.94 -6.20 4.57
N PHE A 198 -1.35 -6.60 5.77
CA PHE A 198 -0.60 -7.36 6.78
C PHE A 198 -1.20 -8.75 6.99
N THR A 199 -2.00 -9.21 6.03
CA THR A 199 -2.62 -10.53 6.05
C THR A 199 -2.22 -11.31 4.82
N VAL A 200 -1.92 -12.58 5.02
CA VAL A 200 -1.62 -13.51 3.94
C VAL A 200 -2.52 -14.71 4.01
N ILE A 201 -3.14 -15.04 2.88
CA ILE A 201 -3.87 -16.28 2.72
C ILE A 201 -2.95 -17.27 2.00
N ILE A 202 -2.62 -18.35 2.70
CA ILE A 202 -1.80 -19.44 2.21
C ILE A 202 -2.70 -20.64 1.94
N SER A 203 -2.64 -21.17 0.72
CA SER A 203 -3.15 -22.50 0.44
C SER A 203 -2.05 -23.54 0.42
N THR A 204 -2.29 -24.68 1.04
CA THR A 204 -1.37 -25.82 1.02
C THR A 204 -2.14 -27.13 0.98
N ASP A 205 -1.51 -28.19 0.47
CA ASP A 205 -2.03 -29.55 0.52
C ASP A 205 -1.82 -30.24 1.88
N ALA A 206 -1.08 -29.60 2.80
CA ALA A 206 -0.96 -30.08 4.18
C ALA A 206 -2.05 -29.49 5.10
N ASP A 207 -2.53 -30.35 5.98
CA ASP A 207 -3.38 -29.98 7.10
C ASP A 207 -2.51 -29.38 8.21
N LEU A 208 -2.67 -28.09 8.48
CA LEU A 208 -1.96 -27.33 9.52
C LEU A 208 -2.81 -27.18 10.81
N GLY A 209 -4.06 -27.68 10.83
CA GLY A 209 -5.02 -27.54 11.94
C GLY A 209 -6.40 -27.03 11.47
N HIS A 210 -7.50 -27.66 11.92
CA HIS A 210 -8.86 -27.39 11.39
C HIS A 210 -9.95 -27.11 12.43
N SER A 211 -9.65 -27.24 13.72
CA SER A 211 -10.60 -26.92 14.80
C SER A 211 -10.54 -25.44 15.13
N GLU A 212 -11.68 -24.86 15.55
CA GLU A 212 -11.75 -23.49 16.08
C GLU A 212 -10.81 -23.28 17.29
N ASP A 213 -10.38 -24.37 17.94
CA ASP A 213 -9.43 -24.36 19.06
C ASP A 213 -7.95 -24.56 18.66
N THR A 214 -7.62 -24.67 17.37
CA THR A 214 -6.22 -24.83 16.90
C THR A 214 -5.72 -23.53 16.25
N GLU A 215 -5.24 -22.61 17.07
CA GLU A 215 -4.53 -21.42 16.60
C GLU A 215 -3.09 -21.78 16.21
N ILE A 216 -2.72 -21.48 14.95
CA ILE A 216 -1.33 -21.59 14.51
C ILE A 216 -0.61 -20.32 14.94
N SER A 217 0.09 -20.37 16.08
CA SER A 217 0.75 -19.17 16.65
C SER A 217 1.72 -18.48 15.69
N SER A 218 2.44 -19.26 14.88
CA SER A 218 3.38 -18.75 13.89
C SER A 218 3.74 -19.79 12.85
N LEU A 219 3.98 -19.36 11.61
CA LEU A 219 4.46 -20.16 10.49
C LEU A 219 5.55 -19.40 9.75
N GLU A 220 6.61 -20.09 9.31
CA GLU A 220 7.59 -19.50 8.42
C GLU A 220 7.37 -19.96 6.98
N PHE A 221 7.55 -19.07 6.01
CA PHE A 221 7.62 -19.44 4.61
C PHE A 221 8.68 -18.67 3.84
N SER A 222 9.11 -19.23 2.72
CA SER A 222 9.99 -18.57 1.74
C SER A 222 9.31 -18.53 0.38
N VAL A 223 9.63 -17.48 -0.39
CA VAL A 223 9.05 -17.26 -1.72
C VAL A 223 10.00 -17.62 -2.83
N GLU A 224 9.48 -18.31 -3.84
CA GLU A 224 10.22 -18.80 -4.99
C GLU A 224 9.89 -17.99 -6.27
N SER A 225 9.87 -16.65 -6.19
CA SER A 225 9.47 -15.75 -7.30
C SER A 225 10.23 -16.00 -8.61
N TRP A 226 11.47 -16.49 -8.50
CA TRP A 226 12.30 -16.86 -9.65
C TRP A 226 11.70 -18.01 -10.48
N ARG A 227 10.84 -18.87 -9.93
CA ARG A 227 10.20 -19.96 -10.67
C ARG A 227 9.28 -19.46 -11.76
N LEU A 228 8.51 -18.41 -11.49
CA LEU A 228 7.63 -17.79 -12.48
C LEU A 228 8.44 -17.20 -13.64
N LEU A 229 9.56 -16.55 -13.32
CA LEU A 229 10.49 -16.01 -14.32
C LEU A 229 11.15 -17.11 -15.17
N ASN A 230 11.54 -18.23 -14.56
CA ASN A 230 12.03 -19.39 -15.30
C ASN A 230 10.96 -19.96 -16.24
N THR A 231 9.72 -20.12 -15.76
CA THR A 231 8.63 -20.59 -16.61
C THR A 231 8.33 -19.61 -17.75
N LEU A 232 8.39 -18.30 -17.49
CA LEU A 232 8.28 -17.28 -18.53
C LEU A 232 9.38 -17.44 -19.58
N ASN A 233 10.63 -17.64 -19.16
CA ASN A 233 11.75 -17.86 -20.06
C ASN A 233 11.56 -19.12 -20.93
N GLU A 234 11.10 -20.22 -20.34
CA GLU A 234 10.72 -21.43 -21.10
C GLU A 234 9.64 -21.13 -22.15
N ARG A 235 8.62 -20.35 -21.80
CA ARG A 235 7.56 -19.95 -22.74
C ARG A 235 8.10 -19.12 -23.89
N LEU A 236 8.96 -18.14 -23.61
CA LEU A 236 9.59 -17.31 -24.66
C LEU A 236 10.39 -18.16 -25.65
N VAL A 237 11.19 -19.10 -25.13
CA VAL A 237 12.01 -19.99 -25.97
C VAL A 237 11.13 -20.88 -26.84
N LEU A 238 10.06 -21.46 -26.30
CA LEU A 238 9.11 -22.27 -27.08
C LEU A 238 8.41 -21.49 -28.19
N LEU A 239 8.27 -20.17 -28.03
CA LEU A 239 7.65 -19.30 -29.02
C LEU A 239 8.57 -18.95 -30.20
N ARG A 240 9.90 -19.17 -30.11
CA ARG A 240 10.85 -18.88 -31.21
C ARG A 240 10.49 -19.56 -32.53
N ASN A 241 9.86 -20.73 -32.45
CA ASN A 241 9.50 -21.55 -33.61
C ASN A 241 8.07 -21.29 -34.09
N LYS A 242 7.32 -20.38 -33.47
CA LYS A 242 5.96 -20.02 -33.89
C LYS A 242 5.98 -18.71 -34.66
N ASN A 243 5.53 -18.74 -35.92
CA ASN A 243 5.27 -17.52 -36.68
C ASN A 243 3.95 -16.88 -36.21
N ASN A 244 4.06 -15.83 -35.40
CA ASN A 244 2.94 -14.95 -35.06
C ASN A 244 3.29 -13.51 -35.46
N TYR A 245 2.56 -13.00 -36.46
CA TYR A 245 2.80 -11.66 -37.03
C TYR A 245 2.53 -10.54 -36.01
N ILE A 246 1.65 -10.75 -35.03
CA ILE A 246 1.36 -9.78 -33.97
C ILE A 246 2.60 -9.61 -33.09
N THR A 247 3.21 -10.71 -32.64
CA THR A 247 4.42 -10.63 -31.81
C THR A 247 5.61 -10.07 -32.59
N ASP A 248 5.76 -10.44 -33.86
CA ASP A 248 6.82 -9.90 -34.71
C ASP A 248 6.68 -8.38 -34.91
N ALA A 249 5.47 -7.92 -35.27
CA ALA A 249 5.19 -6.49 -35.41
C ALA A 249 5.37 -5.73 -34.09
N LEU A 250 4.90 -6.28 -32.97
CA LEU A 250 5.00 -5.66 -31.65
C LEU A 250 6.47 -5.49 -31.22
N VAL A 251 7.32 -6.48 -31.51
CA VAL A 251 8.76 -6.44 -31.19
C VAL A 251 9.52 -5.50 -32.12
N THR A 252 9.27 -5.54 -33.43
CA THR A 252 10.16 -4.91 -34.42
C THR A 252 9.64 -3.58 -34.97
N GLN A 253 8.33 -3.33 -34.96
CA GLN A 253 7.71 -2.23 -35.70
C GLN A 253 7.13 -1.12 -34.83
N GLY A 254 7.08 -1.24 -33.51
CA GLY A 254 6.44 -0.25 -32.62
C GLY A 254 6.85 1.20 -32.90
N PHE A 255 8.15 1.49 -32.87
CA PHE A 255 8.68 2.83 -33.16
C PHE A 255 8.35 3.35 -34.57
N ASN A 256 8.13 2.45 -35.53
CA ASN A 256 7.82 2.83 -36.91
C ASN A 256 6.36 3.28 -37.08
N GLN A 257 5.54 3.16 -36.04
CA GLN A 257 4.14 3.55 -36.05
C GLN A 257 3.89 4.97 -35.52
N ILE A 258 4.95 5.71 -35.20
CA ILE A 258 4.85 7.13 -34.82
C ILE A 258 4.41 7.93 -36.04
N GLU A 259 3.31 8.68 -35.90
CA GLU A 259 2.72 9.51 -36.94
C GLU A 259 3.09 10.98 -36.69
N TYR A 260 4.22 11.41 -37.25
CA TYR A 260 4.71 12.78 -37.12
C TYR A 260 3.70 13.78 -37.69
N GLY A 261 3.30 14.78 -36.88
CA GLY A 261 2.33 15.81 -37.27
C GLY A 261 0.86 15.39 -37.16
N ALA A 262 0.56 14.12 -36.87
CA ALA A 262 -0.79 13.69 -36.57
C ALA A 262 -1.18 14.02 -35.12
N LYS A 263 -2.48 14.20 -34.87
CA LYS A 263 -3.02 14.36 -33.51
C LYS A 263 -3.23 13.00 -32.85
N LEU A 264 -3.15 12.98 -31.52
CA LEU A 264 -3.47 11.81 -30.71
C LEU A 264 -4.95 11.40 -30.88
N SER A 265 -5.20 10.14 -31.22
CA SER A 265 -6.54 9.56 -31.23
C SER A 265 -7.09 9.45 -29.81
N THR A 266 -8.34 9.87 -29.60
CA THR A 266 -8.97 9.95 -28.26
C THR A 266 -10.38 9.39 -28.25
N GLY A 267 -10.82 8.95 -27.07
CA GLY A 267 -12.21 8.57 -26.78
C GLY A 267 -12.47 7.05 -26.72
N GLN A 268 -13.42 6.65 -25.87
CA GLN A 268 -13.76 5.25 -25.65
C GLN A 268 -14.33 4.56 -26.90
N GLU A 269 -15.16 5.25 -27.69
CA GLU A 269 -15.74 4.69 -28.91
C GLU A 269 -14.69 4.50 -30.00
N THR A 270 -13.79 5.47 -30.17
CA THR A 270 -12.62 5.38 -31.04
C THR A 270 -11.75 4.19 -30.65
N ALA A 271 -11.49 4.01 -29.35
CA ALA A 271 -10.72 2.87 -28.86
C ALA A 271 -11.36 1.52 -29.25
N VAL A 272 -12.67 1.38 -29.04
CA VAL A 272 -13.43 0.17 -29.43
C VAL A 272 -13.38 -0.06 -30.95
N ASP A 273 -13.55 0.97 -31.77
CA ASP A 273 -13.50 0.86 -33.22
C ASP A 273 -12.10 0.46 -33.72
N MET A 274 -11.05 1.01 -33.11
CA MET A 274 -9.66 0.66 -33.41
C MET A 274 -9.38 -0.83 -33.13
N THR A 275 -9.84 -1.39 -32.01
CA THR A 275 -9.60 -2.82 -31.69
C THR A 275 -10.27 -3.76 -32.69
N LEU A 276 -11.36 -3.33 -33.33
CA LEU A 276 -12.08 -4.11 -34.33
C LEU A 276 -11.44 -4.07 -35.72
N LYS A 277 -10.59 -3.06 -35.99
CA LYS A 277 -9.99 -2.79 -37.30
C LYS A 277 -8.50 -3.10 -37.37
N GLN A 278 -7.79 -2.97 -36.26
CA GLN A 278 -6.34 -3.12 -36.20
C GLN A 278 -5.95 -4.43 -35.50
N PRO A 279 -4.86 -5.09 -35.91
CA PRO A 279 -4.36 -6.29 -35.23
C PRO A 279 -3.70 -5.96 -33.88
N ILE A 280 -3.18 -4.75 -33.70
CA ILE A 280 -2.56 -4.27 -32.46
C ILE A 280 -3.20 -2.93 -32.10
N THR A 281 -3.66 -2.79 -30.86
CA THR A 281 -4.18 -1.53 -30.34
C THR A 281 -3.67 -1.31 -28.93
N PHE A 282 -3.10 -0.13 -28.68
CA PHE A 282 -2.74 0.36 -27.36
C PHE A 282 -3.80 1.34 -26.88
N ILE A 283 -4.30 1.12 -25.67
CA ILE A 283 -5.23 2.03 -25.01
C ILE A 283 -4.52 2.62 -23.79
N TRP A 284 -4.18 3.89 -23.89
CA TRP A 284 -3.69 4.66 -22.76
C TRP A 284 -4.88 5.15 -21.95
N GLY A 285 -5.06 4.58 -20.76
CA GLY A 285 -6.16 4.93 -19.87
C GLY A 285 -5.68 5.56 -18.57
N PRO A 286 -5.63 6.90 -18.50
CA PRO A 286 -5.42 7.63 -17.26
C PRO A 286 -6.42 7.26 -16.14
N PRO A 287 -6.17 7.63 -14.87
CA PRO A 287 -7.04 7.35 -13.74
C PRO A 287 -8.46 7.87 -13.95
N GLY A 288 -9.45 7.06 -13.58
CA GLY A 288 -10.87 7.43 -13.69
C GLY A 288 -11.40 7.50 -15.12
N SER A 289 -10.63 7.16 -16.16
CA SER A 289 -11.05 7.28 -17.57
C SER A 289 -12.02 6.19 -18.08
N GLY A 290 -12.38 5.24 -17.21
CA GLY A 290 -13.24 4.11 -17.57
C GLY A 290 -12.50 3.01 -18.35
N LYS A 291 -11.26 2.65 -17.95
CA LYS A 291 -10.53 1.52 -18.53
C LYS A 291 -11.35 0.22 -18.50
N THR A 292 -11.83 -0.18 -17.34
CA THR A 292 -12.65 -1.39 -17.16
C THR A 292 -13.97 -1.32 -17.92
N GLU A 293 -14.57 -0.13 -18.02
CA GLU A 293 -15.75 0.13 -18.87
C GLU A 293 -15.45 -0.18 -20.34
N THR A 294 -14.36 0.39 -20.84
CA THR A 294 -13.94 0.29 -22.23
C THR A 294 -13.53 -1.13 -22.55
N LEU A 295 -12.82 -1.81 -21.66
CA LEU A 295 -12.47 -3.23 -21.77
C LEU A 295 -13.71 -4.09 -21.94
N ALA A 296 -14.74 -3.89 -21.12
CA ALA A 296 -15.97 -4.66 -21.22
C ALA A 296 -16.71 -4.38 -22.54
N LYS A 297 -16.75 -3.12 -22.99
CA LYS A 297 -17.31 -2.76 -24.32
C LYS A 297 -16.54 -3.45 -25.46
N ILE A 298 -15.21 -3.45 -25.42
CA ILE A 298 -14.36 -4.14 -26.40
C ILE A 298 -14.69 -5.63 -26.43
N ALA A 299 -14.68 -6.29 -25.26
CA ALA A 299 -14.99 -7.70 -25.14
C ALA A 299 -16.36 -8.01 -25.76
N ILE A 300 -17.41 -7.25 -25.41
CA ILE A 300 -18.77 -7.46 -25.92
C ILE A 300 -18.85 -7.28 -27.45
N GLN A 301 -18.18 -6.28 -28.02
CA GLN A 301 -18.19 -6.08 -29.47
C GLN A 301 -17.48 -7.22 -30.21
N HIS A 302 -16.37 -7.74 -29.68
CA HIS A 302 -15.71 -8.90 -30.25
C HIS A 302 -16.53 -10.19 -30.07
N ILE A 303 -17.20 -10.38 -28.92
CA ILE A 303 -18.15 -11.47 -28.67
C ILE A 303 -19.24 -11.47 -29.75
N LYS A 304 -19.81 -10.30 -30.06
CA LYS A 304 -20.85 -10.14 -31.10
C LYS A 304 -20.36 -10.49 -32.50
N LYS A 305 -19.06 -10.32 -32.79
CA LYS A 305 -18.41 -10.78 -34.03
C LYS A 305 -18.05 -12.27 -34.03
N GLY A 306 -18.45 -13.03 -33.01
CA GLY A 306 -18.15 -14.46 -32.89
C GLY A 306 -16.70 -14.77 -32.47
N ASN A 307 -15.95 -13.77 -32.01
CA ASN A 307 -14.58 -13.97 -31.56
C ASN A 307 -14.55 -14.51 -30.13
N LYS A 308 -13.58 -15.39 -29.85
CA LYS A 308 -13.24 -15.83 -28.51
C LYS A 308 -12.15 -14.96 -27.90
N ILE A 309 -12.37 -14.50 -26.67
CA ILE A 309 -11.49 -13.52 -26.00
C ILE A 309 -10.83 -14.10 -24.75
N LEU A 310 -9.54 -13.84 -24.61
CA LEU A 310 -8.78 -13.99 -23.36
C LEU A 310 -8.44 -12.61 -22.81
N MET A 311 -8.81 -12.34 -21.57
CA MET A 311 -8.35 -11.17 -20.82
C MET A 311 -7.26 -11.59 -19.84
N LEU A 312 -6.13 -10.90 -19.89
CA LEU A 312 -4.99 -11.05 -19.00
C LEU A 312 -4.81 -9.76 -18.19
N SER A 313 -4.49 -9.89 -16.91
CA SER A 313 -4.08 -8.76 -16.08
C SER A 313 -2.95 -9.15 -15.12
N TYR A 314 -2.30 -8.16 -14.54
CA TYR A 314 -1.24 -8.36 -13.55
C TYR A 314 -1.82 -8.80 -12.19
N SER A 315 -2.96 -8.24 -11.77
CA SER A 315 -3.57 -8.47 -10.45
C SER A 315 -4.92 -9.20 -10.51
N ASN A 316 -5.28 -9.98 -9.48
CA ASN A 316 -6.57 -10.68 -9.44
C ASN A 316 -7.76 -9.72 -9.30
N VAL A 317 -7.58 -8.61 -8.58
CA VAL A 317 -8.60 -7.56 -8.41
C VAL A 317 -9.03 -7.00 -9.77
N SER A 318 -8.08 -6.74 -10.67
CA SER A 318 -8.38 -6.22 -12.01
C SER A 318 -9.05 -7.26 -12.91
N VAL A 319 -8.72 -8.55 -12.76
CA VAL A 319 -9.43 -9.64 -13.46
C VAL A 319 -10.88 -9.77 -12.97
N ASP A 320 -11.09 -9.71 -11.66
CA ASP A 320 -12.42 -9.84 -11.06
C ASP A 320 -13.32 -8.66 -11.43
N ALA A 321 -12.78 -7.43 -11.39
CA ALA A 321 -13.47 -6.23 -11.84
C ALA A 321 -13.89 -6.31 -13.33
N ALA A 322 -13.03 -6.85 -14.19
CA ALA A 322 -13.34 -7.07 -15.60
C ALA A 322 -14.49 -8.08 -15.76
N ILE A 323 -14.45 -9.21 -15.06
CA ILE A 323 -15.51 -10.23 -15.08
C ILE A 323 -16.85 -9.63 -14.65
N GLN A 324 -16.90 -8.95 -13.50
CA GLN A 324 -18.13 -8.32 -13.00
C GLN A 324 -18.66 -7.29 -14.00
N ARG A 325 -17.78 -6.50 -14.61
CA ARG A 325 -18.21 -5.48 -15.57
C ARG A 325 -18.76 -6.08 -16.87
N VAL A 326 -18.14 -7.12 -17.40
CA VAL A 326 -18.63 -7.83 -18.59
C VAL A 326 -19.97 -8.49 -18.29
N PHE A 327 -20.13 -9.19 -17.16
CA PHE A 327 -21.41 -9.76 -16.75
C PHE A 327 -22.52 -8.70 -16.66
N LYS A 328 -22.22 -7.55 -16.04
CA LYS A 328 -23.18 -6.45 -15.89
C LYS A 328 -23.63 -5.86 -17.23
N LEU A 329 -22.72 -5.76 -18.21
CA LEU A 329 -23.03 -5.18 -19.53
C LEU A 329 -23.52 -6.22 -20.55
N PHE A 330 -23.35 -7.51 -20.28
CA PHE A 330 -23.76 -8.62 -21.16
C PHE A 330 -24.60 -9.68 -20.43
N PRO A 331 -25.78 -9.32 -19.90
CA PRO A 331 -26.62 -10.23 -19.11
C PRO A 331 -27.28 -11.34 -19.93
N GLN A 332 -27.36 -11.18 -21.26
CA GLN A 332 -27.95 -12.15 -22.21
C GLN A 332 -26.98 -13.31 -22.56
N SER A 333 -25.95 -13.54 -21.74
CA SER A 333 -24.96 -14.60 -21.96
C SER A 333 -25.48 -15.96 -21.50
N ASN A 334 -25.10 -17.04 -22.19
CA ASN A 334 -25.39 -18.38 -21.71
C ASN A 334 -24.51 -18.72 -20.51
N LEU A 335 -24.96 -19.64 -19.66
CA LEU A 335 -24.15 -20.17 -18.56
C LEU A 335 -22.83 -20.74 -19.10
N GLY A 336 -21.72 -20.25 -18.56
CA GLY A 336 -20.37 -20.65 -19.00
C GLY A 336 -19.78 -19.84 -20.16
N ASP A 337 -20.50 -18.85 -20.72
CA ASP A 337 -19.93 -17.98 -21.77
C ASP A 337 -18.82 -17.06 -21.25
N ILE A 338 -18.93 -16.63 -19.98
CA ILE A 338 -18.01 -15.72 -19.31
C ILE A 338 -17.45 -16.46 -18.09
N LEU A 339 -16.14 -16.72 -18.07
CA LEU A 339 -15.51 -17.48 -16.99
C LEU A 339 -14.26 -16.79 -16.45
N ARG A 340 -14.20 -16.68 -15.13
CA ARG A 340 -12.97 -16.39 -14.38
C ARG A 340 -12.13 -17.65 -14.27
N TYR A 341 -10.89 -17.63 -14.75
CA TYR A 341 -9.94 -18.74 -14.61
C TYR A 341 -8.86 -18.47 -13.58
N GLY A 342 -8.76 -19.32 -12.56
CA GLY A 342 -7.94 -19.09 -11.37
C GLY A 342 -8.78 -18.64 -10.16
N TYR A 343 -8.11 -18.15 -9.13
CA TYR A 343 -8.72 -17.85 -7.83
C TYR A 343 -9.32 -16.44 -7.80
N PRO A 344 -10.64 -16.29 -7.61
CA PRO A 344 -11.27 -14.99 -7.40
C PRO A 344 -11.04 -14.47 -5.98
N LYS A 345 -10.87 -13.14 -5.84
CA LYS A 345 -10.92 -12.39 -4.57
C LYS A 345 -12.32 -11.90 -4.26
N ASP A 346 -13.06 -11.56 -5.31
CA ASP A 346 -14.42 -11.09 -5.21
C ASP A 346 -15.35 -12.21 -4.71
N ASN A 347 -16.03 -11.97 -3.58
CA ASN A 347 -16.89 -12.94 -2.93
C ASN A 347 -18.04 -13.40 -3.85
N ASP A 348 -18.64 -12.49 -4.63
CA ASP A 348 -19.74 -12.85 -5.54
C ASP A 348 -19.26 -13.79 -6.65
N ILE A 349 -18.02 -13.65 -7.12
CA ILE A 349 -17.44 -14.61 -8.08
C ILE A 349 -17.13 -15.94 -7.41
N ASN A 350 -16.62 -15.91 -6.18
CA ASN A 350 -16.22 -17.10 -5.42
C ASN A 350 -17.43 -17.96 -5.02
N GLU A 351 -18.55 -17.33 -4.66
CA GLU A 351 -19.79 -18.01 -4.28
C GLU A 351 -20.66 -18.41 -5.48
N SER A 352 -20.49 -17.74 -6.62
CA SER A 352 -21.25 -18.06 -7.83
C SER A 352 -20.86 -19.43 -8.39
N GLN A 353 -21.89 -20.22 -8.73
CA GLN A 353 -21.75 -21.53 -9.37
C GLN A 353 -21.26 -21.45 -10.83
N PHE A 354 -21.33 -20.28 -11.47
CA PHE A 354 -21.10 -20.15 -12.92
C PHE A 354 -20.17 -19.01 -13.34
N LYS A 355 -19.74 -18.12 -12.42
CA LYS A 355 -18.78 -17.05 -12.76
C LYS A 355 -17.33 -17.53 -12.75
N SER A 356 -16.97 -18.52 -11.93
CA SER A 356 -15.64 -19.13 -11.93
C SER A 356 -15.64 -20.45 -12.70
N SER A 357 -14.59 -20.68 -13.48
CA SER A 357 -14.41 -21.92 -14.26
C SER A 357 -14.38 -23.17 -13.38
N PHE A 358 -13.74 -23.11 -12.21
CA PHE A 358 -13.74 -24.19 -11.24
C PHE A 358 -15.14 -24.50 -10.70
N ASN A 359 -15.89 -23.49 -10.21
CA ASN A 359 -17.25 -23.70 -9.71
C ASN A 359 -18.19 -24.19 -10.82
N PHE A 360 -18.01 -23.68 -12.03
CA PHE A 360 -18.80 -24.12 -13.18
C PHE A 360 -18.52 -25.58 -13.54
N ALA A 361 -17.26 -26.04 -13.46
CA ALA A 361 -16.92 -27.44 -13.62
C ALA A 361 -17.57 -28.33 -12.55
N LEU A 362 -17.62 -27.86 -11.29
CA LEU A 362 -18.34 -28.55 -10.21
C LEU A 362 -19.85 -28.62 -10.48
N TYR A 363 -20.44 -27.51 -10.93
CA TYR A 363 -21.86 -27.41 -11.30
C TYR A 363 -22.24 -28.40 -12.42
N LEU A 364 -21.36 -28.55 -13.43
CA LEU A 364 -21.58 -29.49 -14.53
C LEU A 364 -21.40 -30.97 -14.16
N CYS A 365 -20.77 -31.26 -13.01
CA CYS A 365 -20.42 -32.62 -12.59
C CYS A 365 -20.87 -32.93 -11.15
N PRO A 366 -22.16 -32.79 -10.80
CA PRO A 366 -22.65 -32.95 -9.42
C PRO A 366 -22.37 -34.35 -8.85
N GLU A 367 -22.43 -35.39 -9.69
CA GLU A 367 -22.15 -36.77 -9.32
C GLU A 367 -20.69 -36.97 -8.85
N LEU A 368 -19.73 -36.35 -9.53
CA LEU A 368 -18.32 -36.41 -9.14
C LEU A 368 -18.08 -35.69 -7.81
N VAL A 369 -18.78 -34.57 -7.58
CA VAL A 369 -18.71 -33.83 -6.31
C VAL A 369 -19.25 -34.67 -5.15
N LYS A 370 -20.41 -35.29 -5.33
CA LYS A 370 -21.02 -36.19 -4.35
C LYS A 370 -20.11 -37.37 -4.04
N LYS A 371 -19.63 -38.08 -5.07
CA LYS A 371 -18.70 -39.21 -4.93
C LYS A 371 -17.40 -38.81 -4.21
N ARG A 372 -16.87 -37.61 -4.48
CA ARG A 372 -15.68 -37.09 -3.77
C ARG A 372 -15.97 -36.91 -2.27
N LYS A 373 -17.13 -36.35 -1.92
CA LYS A 373 -17.54 -36.12 -0.52
C LYS A 373 -17.68 -37.44 0.23
N ASP A 374 -18.30 -38.44 -0.39
CA ASP A 374 -18.49 -39.77 0.18
C ASP A 374 -17.13 -40.47 0.42
N LEU A 375 -16.24 -40.45 -0.56
CA LEU A 375 -14.88 -40.99 -0.44
C LEU A 375 -14.04 -40.24 0.62
N MET A 376 -14.20 -38.93 0.76
CA MET A 376 -13.51 -38.17 1.82
C MET A 376 -14.01 -38.56 3.21
N ASN A 377 -15.31 -38.78 3.37
CA ASN A 377 -15.89 -39.25 4.62
C ASN A 377 -15.48 -40.69 4.94
N GLU A 378 -15.40 -41.56 3.92
CA GLU A 378 -14.89 -42.92 4.06
C GLU A 378 -13.40 -42.94 4.44
N SER A 379 -12.58 -42.06 3.83
CA SER A 379 -11.14 -41.93 4.12
C SER A 379 -10.84 -41.63 5.59
N LYS A 380 -11.72 -40.86 6.25
CA LYS A 380 -11.58 -40.50 7.68
C LYS A 380 -11.69 -41.72 8.63
N LYS A 381 -12.28 -42.83 8.17
CA LYS A 381 -12.45 -44.05 8.97
C LYS A 381 -11.18 -44.91 9.04
N TYR A 382 -10.14 -44.60 8.25
CA TYR A 382 -8.94 -45.41 8.09
C TYR A 382 -7.65 -44.66 8.52
N GLY A 383 -6.67 -45.38 9.07
CA GLY A 383 -5.37 -44.84 9.50
C GLY A 383 -4.51 -44.35 8.32
N LYS A 384 -3.55 -43.44 8.55
CA LYS A 384 -2.73 -42.81 7.47
C LYS A 384 -1.94 -43.82 6.62
N THR A 385 -1.56 -44.96 7.20
CA THR A 385 -0.78 -46.03 6.55
C THR A 385 -1.65 -47.13 5.93
N ASP A 386 -2.98 -47.08 6.11
CA ASP A 386 -3.92 -48.11 5.69
C ASP A 386 -3.97 -48.22 4.14
N PRO A 387 -3.80 -49.42 3.56
CA PRO A 387 -3.91 -49.64 2.11
C PRO A 387 -5.23 -49.13 1.52
N LYS A 388 -6.34 -49.27 2.24
CA LYS A 388 -7.67 -48.81 1.79
C LYS A 388 -7.75 -47.28 1.73
N ARG A 389 -7.05 -46.58 2.63
CA ARG A 389 -6.93 -45.12 2.57
C ARG A 389 -6.12 -44.66 1.38
N LYS A 390 -5.05 -45.39 1.00
CA LYS A 390 -4.28 -45.11 -0.22
C LYS A 390 -5.13 -45.29 -1.48
N GLU A 391 -5.94 -46.35 -1.54
CA GLU A 391 -6.87 -46.60 -2.65
C GLU A 391 -7.93 -45.49 -2.78
N ILE A 392 -8.56 -45.10 -1.66
CA ILE A 392 -9.52 -43.99 -1.62
C ILE A 392 -8.85 -42.68 -2.07
N SER A 393 -7.61 -42.43 -1.64
CA SER A 393 -6.85 -41.24 -2.06
C SER A 393 -6.56 -41.23 -3.55
N LYS A 394 -6.28 -42.39 -4.15
CA LYS A 394 -6.13 -42.54 -5.61
C LYS A 394 -7.44 -42.21 -6.33
N LYS A 395 -8.58 -42.74 -5.89
CA LYS A 395 -9.91 -42.43 -6.46
C LYS A 395 -10.26 -40.94 -6.34
N ILE A 396 -9.92 -40.30 -5.21
CA ILE A 396 -10.09 -38.85 -5.03
C ILE A 396 -9.22 -38.06 -6.01
N ARG A 397 -7.99 -38.52 -6.27
CA ARG A 397 -7.10 -37.90 -7.26
C ARG A 397 -7.65 -38.02 -8.68
N GLU A 398 -8.14 -39.20 -9.08
CA GLU A 398 -8.77 -39.43 -10.38
C GLU A 398 -9.98 -38.51 -10.59
N ILE A 399 -10.83 -38.35 -9.56
CA ILE A 399 -11.96 -37.40 -9.60
C ILE A 399 -11.45 -35.96 -9.76
N ARG A 400 -10.36 -35.59 -9.09
CA ARG A 400 -9.76 -34.25 -9.21
C ARG A 400 -9.24 -33.99 -10.62
N GLU A 401 -8.59 -34.98 -11.23
CA GLU A 401 -8.09 -34.90 -12.59
C GLU A 401 -9.25 -34.75 -13.58
N ALA A 402 -10.33 -35.54 -13.43
CA ALA A 402 -11.54 -35.41 -14.25
C ALA A 402 -12.22 -34.02 -14.10
N LEU A 403 -12.28 -33.47 -12.88
CA LEU A 403 -12.80 -32.12 -12.66
C LEU A 403 -11.92 -31.04 -13.29
N ALA A 404 -10.60 -31.19 -13.24
CA ALA A 404 -9.66 -30.26 -13.87
C ALA A 404 -9.73 -30.33 -15.41
N GLU A 405 -9.96 -31.51 -15.98
CA GLU A 405 -10.25 -31.65 -17.42
C GLU A 405 -11.56 -30.95 -17.80
N LYS A 406 -12.60 -31.12 -16.97
CA LYS A 406 -13.89 -30.45 -17.19
C LYS A 406 -13.79 -28.93 -17.11
N GLU A 407 -12.99 -28.40 -16.20
CA GLU A 407 -12.68 -26.97 -16.08
C GLU A 407 -12.07 -26.45 -17.39
N ILE A 408 -11.07 -27.15 -17.92
CA ILE A 408 -10.42 -26.79 -19.20
C ILE A 408 -11.40 -26.88 -20.37
N ASP A 409 -12.26 -27.90 -20.42
CA ASP A 409 -13.30 -28.01 -21.45
C ASP A 409 -14.31 -26.87 -21.38
N SER A 410 -14.62 -26.39 -20.17
CA SER A 410 -15.48 -25.23 -19.97
C SER A 410 -14.82 -23.96 -20.51
N ILE A 411 -13.52 -23.77 -20.23
CA ILE A 411 -12.70 -22.68 -20.77
C ILE A 411 -12.62 -22.75 -22.30
N LYS A 412 -12.55 -23.96 -22.88
CA LYS A 412 -12.57 -24.15 -24.34
C LYS A 412 -13.89 -23.71 -24.98
N LYS A 413 -15.01 -23.84 -24.27
CA LYS A 413 -16.35 -23.45 -24.77
C LYS A 413 -16.72 -21.99 -24.48
N ALA A 414 -16.13 -21.39 -23.46
CA ALA A 414 -16.40 -20.00 -23.08
C ALA A 414 -16.03 -19.01 -24.20
N ARG A 415 -16.78 -17.90 -24.28
CA ARG A 415 -16.57 -16.79 -25.22
C ARG A 415 -15.63 -15.73 -24.66
N PHE A 416 -15.63 -15.54 -23.35
CA PHE A 416 -14.75 -14.64 -22.62
C PHE A 416 -14.15 -15.35 -21.42
N VAL A 417 -12.83 -15.41 -21.37
CA VAL A 417 -12.07 -15.99 -20.25
C VAL A 417 -11.17 -14.90 -19.69
N ALA A 418 -11.17 -14.70 -18.38
CA ALA A 418 -10.26 -13.75 -17.73
C ALA A 418 -9.37 -14.43 -16.70
N THR A 419 -8.07 -14.15 -16.71
CA THR A 419 -7.10 -14.72 -15.78
C THR A 419 -5.90 -13.80 -15.56
N THR A 420 -5.05 -14.11 -14.58
CA THR A 420 -3.80 -13.37 -14.40
C THR A 420 -2.74 -13.84 -15.39
N VAL A 421 -1.82 -12.95 -15.76
CA VAL A 421 -0.70 -13.31 -16.63
C VAL A 421 0.18 -14.41 -16.02
N SER A 422 0.36 -14.40 -14.69
CA SER A 422 1.10 -15.43 -13.97
C SER A 422 0.46 -16.82 -14.13
N LYS A 423 -0.87 -16.92 -14.01
CA LYS A 423 -1.61 -18.17 -14.23
C LYS A 423 -1.49 -18.63 -15.69
N ALA A 424 -1.56 -17.70 -16.65
CA ALA A 424 -1.39 -18.00 -18.07
C ALA A 424 0.01 -18.53 -18.42
N VAL A 425 1.07 -17.95 -17.83
CA VAL A 425 2.46 -18.40 -18.03
C VAL A 425 2.67 -19.81 -17.49
N VAL A 426 2.19 -20.07 -16.28
CA VAL A 426 2.37 -21.37 -15.59
C VAL A 426 1.58 -22.48 -16.27
N ASP A 427 0.36 -22.21 -16.72
CA ASP A 427 -0.55 -23.22 -17.22
C ASP A 427 -0.42 -23.49 -18.73
N LYS A 428 0.28 -24.59 -19.08
CA LYS A 428 0.48 -25.00 -20.47
C LYS A 428 -0.82 -25.19 -21.24
N LYS A 429 -1.90 -25.66 -20.58
CA LYS A 429 -3.17 -25.97 -21.26
C LYS A 429 -3.81 -24.72 -21.85
N LEU A 430 -3.59 -23.54 -21.25
CA LEU A 430 -4.12 -22.28 -21.79
C LEU A 430 -3.46 -21.92 -23.13
N THR A 431 -2.19 -22.28 -23.33
CA THR A 431 -1.45 -22.02 -24.58
C THR A 431 -1.90 -22.88 -25.77
N GLU A 432 -2.65 -23.95 -25.49
CA GLU A 432 -3.24 -24.86 -26.49
C GLU A 432 -4.62 -24.39 -26.95
N ILE A 433 -5.23 -23.44 -26.24
CA ILE A 433 -6.56 -22.92 -26.57
C ILE A 433 -6.41 -21.76 -27.56
N PRO A 434 -7.09 -21.81 -28.72
CA PRO A 434 -7.06 -20.71 -29.66
C PRO A 434 -7.92 -19.54 -29.18
N PHE A 435 -7.34 -18.36 -29.04
CA PHE A 435 -8.05 -17.11 -28.78
C PHE A 435 -7.95 -16.17 -29.97
N ASP A 436 -9.08 -15.63 -30.43
CA ASP A 436 -9.10 -14.64 -31.52
C ASP A 436 -8.55 -13.30 -31.04
N VAL A 437 -8.90 -12.93 -29.81
CA VAL A 437 -8.56 -11.65 -29.20
C VAL A 437 -7.91 -11.88 -27.85
N VAL A 438 -6.80 -11.20 -27.59
CA VAL A 438 -6.23 -11.10 -26.25
C VAL A 438 -6.26 -9.64 -25.82
N ILE A 439 -6.87 -9.38 -24.66
CA ILE A 439 -6.85 -8.08 -24.00
C ILE A 439 -5.91 -8.18 -22.81
N PHE A 440 -4.87 -7.36 -22.79
CA PHE A 440 -3.89 -7.30 -21.72
C PHE A 440 -4.09 -5.99 -20.95
N ASP A 441 -4.59 -6.05 -19.73
CA ASP A 441 -4.76 -4.90 -18.83
C ASP A 441 -3.58 -4.74 -17.87
N GLU A 442 -3.40 -3.54 -17.33
CA GLU A 442 -2.26 -3.17 -16.46
C GLU A 442 -0.89 -3.42 -17.11
N ALA A 443 -0.81 -3.25 -18.44
CA ALA A 443 0.39 -3.57 -19.20
C ALA A 443 1.63 -2.77 -18.80
N SER A 444 1.46 -1.58 -18.20
CA SER A 444 2.58 -0.75 -17.72
C SER A 444 3.35 -1.38 -16.55
N MET A 445 2.75 -2.31 -15.79
CA MET A 445 3.39 -3.00 -14.66
C MET A 445 4.01 -4.35 -15.02
N SER A 446 3.69 -4.89 -16.21
CA SER A 446 4.15 -6.21 -16.62
C SER A 446 5.50 -6.11 -17.33
N TYR A 447 6.37 -7.11 -17.15
CA TYR A 447 7.59 -7.18 -17.94
C TYR A 447 7.22 -7.32 -19.42
N ILE A 448 7.95 -6.63 -20.30
CA ILE A 448 7.81 -6.76 -21.75
C ILE A 448 7.70 -8.23 -22.21
N PRO A 449 8.56 -9.18 -21.77
CA PRO A 449 8.42 -10.59 -22.12
C PRO A 449 7.07 -11.23 -21.74
N GLN A 450 6.42 -10.82 -20.65
CA GLN A 450 5.09 -11.32 -20.27
C GLN A 450 4.01 -10.83 -21.25
N ILE A 451 4.14 -9.59 -21.70
CA ILE A 451 3.22 -8.97 -22.65
C ILE A 451 3.37 -9.62 -24.03
N ILE A 452 4.61 -9.86 -24.46
CA ILE A 452 4.91 -10.59 -25.69
C ILE A 452 4.36 -12.03 -25.63
N PHE A 453 4.52 -12.72 -24.49
CA PHE A 453 3.86 -14.01 -24.28
C PHE A 453 2.34 -13.91 -24.40
N GLY A 454 1.71 -12.92 -23.78
CA GLY A 454 0.26 -12.69 -23.90
C GLY A 454 -0.17 -12.43 -25.35
N ALA A 455 0.58 -11.60 -26.09
CA ALA A 455 0.33 -11.30 -27.50
C ALA A 455 0.44 -12.56 -28.37
N SER A 456 1.32 -13.49 -28.04
CA SER A 456 1.47 -14.76 -28.78
C SER A 456 0.22 -15.65 -28.74
N LEU A 457 -0.66 -15.45 -27.75
CA LEU A 457 -1.91 -16.19 -27.59
C LEU A 457 -3.04 -15.64 -28.50
N ALA A 458 -2.87 -14.46 -29.09
CA ALA A 458 -3.85 -13.84 -29.99
C ALA A 458 -3.67 -14.33 -31.43
N LYS A 459 -4.77 -14.69 -32.08
CA LYS A 459 -4.81 -14.99 -33.52
C LYS A 459 -5.05 -13.77 -34.40
N LYS A 460 -5.94 -12.85 -33.97
CA LYS A 460 -6.42 -11.73 -34.81
C LYS A 460 -6.11 -10.37 -34.21
N HIS A 461 -6.44 -10.17 -32.94
CA HIS A 461 -6.32 -8.86 -32.30
C HIS A 461 -5.65 -8.94 -30.94
N PHE A 462 -4.66 -8.08 -30.71
CA PHE A 462 -4.04 -7.87 -29.41
C PHE A 462 -4.30 -6.44 -28.94
N VAL A 463 -4.94 -6.33 -27.77
CA VAL A 463 -5.31 -5.06 -27.15
C VAL A 463 -4.48 -4.88 -25.89
N CYS A 464 -3.65 -3.86 -25.84
CA CYS A 464 -2.75 -3.56 -24.74
C CYS A 464 -3.24 -2.32 -23.99
N MET A 465 -3.75 -2.49 -22.77
CA MET A 465 -4.33 -1.43 -21.95
C MET A 465 -3.45 -1.14 -20.73
N GLY A 466 -3.28 0.13 -20.39
CA GLY A 466 -2.44 0.51 -19.26
C GLY A 466 -2.28 2.02 -19.10
N ASP A 467 -1.42 2.40 -18.17
CA ASP A 467 -1.05 3.80 -17.96
C ASP A 467 0.44 3.91 -17.61
N TYR A 468 1.25 4.33 -18.59
CA TYR A 468 2.70 4.48 -18.41
C TYR A 468 3.08 5.68 -17.52
N CYS A 469 2.12 6.55 -17.18
CA CYS A 469 2.27 7.60 -16.16
C CYS A 469 1.99 7.10 -14.73
N GLN A 470 1.63 5.82 -14.56
CA GLN A 470 1.55 5.14 -13.27
C GLN A 470 2.74 4.19 -13.08
N LEU A 471 2.63 3.17 -12.21
CA LEU A 471 3.75 2.35 -11.79
C LEU A 471 4.32 1.47 -12.93
N PRO A 472 5.66 1.43 -13.09
CA PRO A 472 6.36 0.56 -14.04
C PRO A 472 6.53 -0.87 -13.46
N PRO A 473 7.13 -1.81 -14.21
CA PRO A 473 7.44 -3.14 -13.70
C PRO A 473 8.44 -3.08 -12.53
N ILE A 474 8.23 -3.94 -11.52
CA ILE A 474 9.10 -4.00 -10.34
C ILE A 474 10.28 -4.92 -10.64
N VAL A 475 11.49 -4.37 -10.75
CA VAL A 475 12.75 -5.12 -10.89
C VAL A 475 13.56 -4.96 -9.60
N GLN A 476 13.96 -6.07 -8.99
CA GLN A 476 14.70 -6.06 -7.73
C GLN A 476 16.21 -6.07 -7.91
N GLY A 477 16.70 -6.68 -8.99
CA GLY A 477 18.10 -6.65 -9.40
C GLY A 477 18.56 -5.27 -9.86
N ASP A 478 19.53 -5.23 -10.76
CA ASP A 478 20.08 -3.96 -11.24
C ASP A 478 19.01 -3.16 -12.00
N ARG A 479 18.59 -2.02 -11.43
CA ARG A 479 17.55 -1.14 -11.99
C ARG A 479 18.01 -0.36 -13.22
N SER A 480 19.24 -0.57 -13.71
CA SER A 480 19.73 0.01 -14.98
C SER A 480 19.39 -0.84 -16.21
N GLU A 481 18.58 -1.89 -16.04
CA GLU A 481 18.31 -2.89 -17.07
C GLU A 481 17.02 -2.68 -17.86
N SER A 482 17.00 -3.21 -19.10
CA SER A 482 15.83 -3.18 -19.99
C SER A 482 14.56 -3.81 -19.43
N LEU A 483 14.63 -4.60 -18.35
CA LEU A 483 13.45 -5.19 -17.68
C LEU A 483 12.57 -4.16 -16.97
N SER A 484 13.09 -2.97 -16.62
CA SER A 484 12.32 -1.91 -15.96
C SER A 484 11.55 -1.02 -16.94
N VAL A 485 11.77 -1.19 -18.25
CA VAL A 485 11.11 -0.42 -19.31
C VAL A 485 9.71 -0.99 -19.53
N ASP A 486 8.70 -0.12 -19.54
CA ASP A 486 7.33 -0.50 -19.86
C ASP A 486 7.08 -0.61 -21.37
N ILE A 487 6.05 -1.36 -21.77
CA ILE A 487 5.77 -1.63 -23.18
C ILE A 487 5.41 -0.38 -24.00
N PHE A 488 4.80 0.65 -23.39
CA PHE A 488 4.43 1.86 -24.11
C PHE A 488 5.68 2.61 -24.53
N ARG A 489 6.63 2.74 -23.61
CA ARG A 489 7.94 3.32 -23.91
C ARG A 489 8.74 2.46 -24.90
N TYR A 490 8.70 1.14 -24.76
CA TYR A 490 9.34 0.21 -25.70
C TYR A 490 8.83 0.37 -27.14
N CYS A 491 7.53 0.61 -27.34
CA CYS A 491 6.96 0.86 -28.67
C CYS A 491 7.10 2.32 -29.15
N GLY A 492 7.74 3.21 -28.38
CA GLY A 492 7.88 4.63 -28.74
C GLY A 492 6.61 5.47 -28.55
N ILE A 493 5.60 4.94 -27.86
CA ILE A 493 4.33 5.64 -27.60
C ILE A 493 4.56 6.85 -26.70
N SER A 494 5.28 6.68 -25.60
CA SER A 494 5.55 7.77 -24.65
C SER A 494 6.31 8.91 -25.35
N ASP A 495 7.33 8.57 -26.15
CA ASP A 495 8.11 9.53 -26.94
C ASP A 495 7.24 10.29 -27.96
N ALA A 496 6.29 9.60 -28.60
CA ALA A 496 5.37 10.23 -29.55
C ALA A 496 4.46 11.26 -28.85
N VAL A 497 3.87 10.89 -27.71
CA VAL A 497 3.00 11.78 -26.93
C VAL A 497 3.78 12.99 -26.41
N GLU A 498 4.99 12.80 -25.88
CA GLU A 498 5.83 13.90 -25.40
C GLU A 498 6.20 14.90 -26.52
N ARG A 499 6.30 14.43 -27.76
CA ARG A 499 6.55 15.24 -28.96
C ARG A 499 5.27 15.77 -29.63
N ASN A 500 4.10 15.63 -28.98
CA ASN A 500 2.79 15.99 -29.54
C ASN A 500 2.50 15.33 -30.90
N CYS A 501 2.96 14.10 -31.10
CA CYS A 501 2.71 13.30 -32.30
C CYS A 501 1.67 12.21 -32.00
N GLY A 502 0.98 11.76 -33.06
CA GLY A 502 0.13 10.58 -33.01
C GLY A 502 0.95 9.29 -33.04
N HIS A 503 0.30 8.17 -32.76
CA HIS A 503 0.85 6.84 -32.95
C HIS A 503 -0.26 5.94 -33.45
N LYS A 504 -0.04 5.23 -34.57
CA LYS A 504 -1.10 4.51 -35.29
C LYS A 504 -1.89 3.52 -34.44
N TRP A 505 -1.20 2.82 -33.52
CA TRP A 505 -1.83 1.87 -32.60
C TRP A 505 -2.46 2.50 -31.36
N LEU A 506 -2.24 3.79 -31.08
CA LEU A 506 -2.55 4.39 -29.79
C LEU A 506 -3.89 5.11 -29.79
N CYS A 507 -4.71 4.83 -28.78
CA CYS A 507 -5.86 5.64 -28.40
C CYS A 507 -5.78 6.03 -26.92
N MET A 508 -6.03 7.29 -26.59
CA MET A 508 -6.11 7.77 -25.22
C MET A 508 -7.56 7.91 -24.76
N LEU A 509 -7.86 7.43 -23.55
CA LEU A 509 -9.13 7.72 -22.87
C LEU A 509 -9.00 9.06 -22.13
N ASP A 510 -9.43 10.15 -22.77
CA ASP A 510 -9.12 11.52 -22.33
C ASP A 510 -10.14 12.13 -21.35
N ILE A 511 -11.24 11.43 -21.02
CA ILE A 511 -12.28 11.91 -20.11
C ILE A 511 -12.30 11.07 -18.83
N GLN A 512 -12.14 11.70 -17.66
CA GLN A 512 -12.22 11.07 -16.34
C GLN A 512 -13.57 11.29 -15.65
N TYR A 513 -14.01 10.27 -14.88
CA TYR A 513 -15.31 10.20 -14.20
C TYR A 513 -15.19 10.00 -12.67
N ARG A 514 -13.97 10.06 -12.12
CA ARG A 514 -13.68 9.73 -10.72
C ARG A 514 -13.56 10.97 -9.83
N MET A 515 -12.59 11.82 -10.17
CA MET A 515 -12.01 12.85 -9.32
C MET A 515 -12.76 14.17 -9.44
N HIS A 516 -12.82 14.92 -8.35
CA HIS A 516 -13.19 16.34 -8.37
C HIS A 516 -12.29 17.09 -9.37
N PRO A 517 -12.82 18.06 -10.14
CA PRO A 517 -12.07 18.74 -11.21
C PRO A 517 -10.73 19.32 -10.78
N GLU A 518 -10.60 19.85 -9.57
CA GLU A 518 -9.32 20.40 -9.07
C GLU A 518 -8.23 19.33 -8.94
N ILE A 519 -8.56 18.15 -8.40
CA ILE A 519 -7.64 17.01 -8.27
C ILE A 519 -7.26 16.52 -9.67
N ALA A 520 -8.27 16.33 -10.53
CA ALA A 520 -8.08 15.87 -11.90
C ALA A 520 -7.20 16.84 -12.70
N ASN A 521 -7.42 18.15 -12.56
CA ASN A 521 -6.67 19.17 -13.28
C ASN A 521 -5.22 19.22 -12.83
N PHE A 522 -4.98 19.14 -11.51
CA PHE A 522 -3.61 19.08 -10.98
C PHE A 522 -2.86 17.89 -11.56
N ALA A 523 -3.42 16.68 -11.47
CA ALA A 523 -2.81 15.48 -12.06
C ALA A 523 -2.65 15.59 -13.59
N SER A 524 -3.64 16.15 -14.29
CA SER A 524 -3.64 16.34 -15.74
C SER A 524 -2.45 17.17 -16.21
N VAL A 525 -2.22 18.32 -15.57
CA VAL A 525 -1.12 19.22 -15.91
C VAL A 525 0.24 18.61 -15.56
N THR A 526 0.37 17.96 -14.40
CA THR A 526 1.66 17.48 -13.92
C THR A 526 2.11 16.18 -14.57
N MET A 527 1.18 15.31 -14.99
CA MET A 527 1.47 13.94 -15.46
C MET A 527 0.91 13.59 -16.84
N TYR A 528 -0.13 14.28 -17.32
CA TYR A 528 -0.85 13.92 -18.55
C TYR A 528 -0.85 15.04 -19.59
N HIS A 529 0.12 15.96 -19.53
CA HIS A 529 0.29 17.07 -20.49
C HIS A 529 -0.97 17.92 -20.70
N GLY A 530 -1.84 18.01 -19.69
CA GLY A 530 -3.11 18.73 -19.78
C GLY A 530 -4.14 18.07 -20.71
N LEU A 531 -3.94 16.81 -21.11
CA LEU A 531 -4.84 16.07 -22.02
C LEU A 531 -6.04 15.45 -21.31
N LEU A 532 -5.95 15.20 -20.00
CA LEU A 532 -7.01 14.60 -19.21
C LEU A 532 -8.07 15.65 -18.82
N LYS A 533 -9.33 15.40 -19.20
CA LYS A 533 -10.49 16.27 -19.00
C LYS A 533 -11.48 15.64 -18.04
N THR A 534 -12.34 16.46 -17.43
CA THR A 534 -13.37 16.00 -16.49
C THR A 534 -14.73 15.86 -17.17
N ALA A 535 -15.41 14.75 -16.93
CA ALA A 535 -16.79 14.55 -17.35
C ALA A 535 -17.75 15.51 -16.65
N SER A 536 -18.91 15.71 -17.26
CA SER A 536 -20.01 16.52 -16.73
C SER A 536 -20.57 16.00 -15.42
N GLY A 537 -21.03 16.90 -14.55
CA GLY A 537 -21.70 16.53 -13.30
C GLY A 537 -20.76 15.96 -12.23
N ILE A 538 -19.46 15.80 -12.52
CA ILE A 538 -18.50 15.22 -11.58
C ILE A 538 -18.17 16.20 -10.47
N LYS A 539 -18.17 17.51 -10.72
CA LYS A 539 -17.93 18.51 -9.69
C LYS A 539 -19.01 18.42 -8.60
N GLU A 540 -20.25 18.53 -9.03
CA GLU A 540 -21.44 18.54 -8.18
C GLU A 540 -21.56 17.25 -7.36
N LYS A 541 -21.19 16.11 -7.95
CA LYS A 541 -21.15 14.80 -7.26
C LYS A 541 -19.99 14.64 -6.27
N ARG A 542 -19.08 15.60 -6.17
CA ARG A 542 -17.87 15.54 -5.33
C ARG A 542 -17.73 16.74 -4.40
N ASP A 543 -18.53 17.79 -4.57
CA ASP A 543 -18.53 18.99 -3.72
C ASP A 543 -18.77 18.65 -2.24
N GLU A 544 -19.70 17.73 -1.92
CA GLU A 544 -19.92 17.28 -0.54
C GLU A 544 -18.68 16.60 0.07
N ILE A 545 -17.99 15.78 -0.73
CA ILE A 545 -16.77 15.07 -0.30
C ILE A 545 -15.61 16.06 -0.12
N GLN A 546 -15.56 17.14 -0.90
CA GLN A 546 -14.54 18.19 -0.74
C GLN A 546 -14.56 18.74 0.70
N GLU A 547 -15.76 18.89 1.28
CA GLU A 547 -15.96 19.42 2.63
C GLU A 547 -15.71 18.40 3.75
N ALA A 548 -15.31 17.15 3.43
CA ALA A 548 -15.04 16.11 4.42
C ALA A 548 -13.97 16.50 5.46
N VAL A 549 -13.04 17.38 5.08
CA VAL A 549 -12.05 18.01 5.97
C VAL A 549 -12.13 19.53 5.77
N PRO A 550 -13.04 20.23 6.49
CA PRO A 550 -13.36 21.64 6.25
C PRO A 550 -12.19 22.61 6.45
N GLU A 551 -11.21 22.23 7.29
CA GLU A 551 -10.01 23.02 7.51
C GLU A 551 -9.20 23.20 6.21
N LEU A 552 -9.36 22.28 5.25
CA LEU A 552 -8.78 22.35 3.93
C LEU A 552 -9.84 22.82 2.94
N LYS A 553 -9.90 24.10 2.60
CA LYS A 553 -10.99 24.66 1.77
C LYS A 553 -11.01 24.26 0.28
N LYS A 554 -10.04 23.43 -0.16
CA LYS A 554 -9.92 22.94 -1.55
C LYS A 554 -10.03 21.42 -1.61
N ALA A 555 -10.22 20.88 -2.82
CA ALA A 555 -10.27 19.43 -3.03
C ALA A 555 -8.92 18.74 -2.81
N TYR A 556 -7.81 19.47 -2.87
CA TYR A 556 -6.51 18.98 -2.43
C TYR A 556 -5.78 20.00 -1.55
N GLY A 557 -4.94 19.52 -0.64
CA GLY A 557 -4.11 20.38 0.20
C GLY A 557 -3.11 19.63 1.05
N ILE A 558 -2.47 20.35 1.97
CA ILE A 558 -1.48 19.79 2.91
C ILE A 558 -1.84 20.06 4.36
N ALA A 559 -1.60 19.07 5.23
CA ALA A 559 -1.48 19.28 6.67
C ALA A 559 0.02 19.44 6.99
N ASP A 560 0.44 20.67 7.25
CA ASP A 560 1.85 21.06 7.36
C ASP A 560 2.37 20.91 8.79
N LEU A 561 3.25 19.92 9.00
CA LEU A 561 3.90 19.63 10.28
C LEU A 561 5.11 20.55 10.56
N SER A 562 5.31 21.61 9.79
CA SER A 562 6.39 22.57 10.01
C SER A 562 6.36 23.15 11.42
N TYR A 563 7.53 23.22 12.06
CA TYR A 563 7.72 23.70 13.44
C TYR A 563 7.01 22.87 14.54
N MET A 564 6.52 21.67 14.23
CA MET A 564 6.07 20.66 15.21
C MET A 564 7.17 19.62 15.45
N MET A 565 7.18 18.94 16.61
CA MET A 565 8.15 17.89 16.99
C MET A 565 8.10 16.59 16.13
N SER A 566 7.71 16.67 14.86
CA SER A 566 7.76 15.57 13.91
C SER A 566 9.19 15.07 13.66
N THR A 567 9.50 13.83 14.09
CA THR A 567 10.77 13.15 13.79
C THR A 567 10.55 11.88 12.99
N CYS A 568 11.51 11.56 12.12
CA CYS A 568 11.44 10.40 11.24
C CYS A 568 12.54 9.39 11.60
N ILE A 569 12.12 8.18 11.96
CA ILE A 569 12.98 7.10 12.42
C ILE A 569 13.24 6.12 11.28
N PRO A 570 14.51 5.81 10.96
CA PRO A 570 14.84 4.80 9.97
C PRO A 570 14.75 3.38 10.55
N MET A 571 14.20 2.46 9.78
CA MET A 571 14.08 1.04 10.13
C MET A 571 15.17 0.21 9.44
N LYS A 572 15.39 -1.03 9.93
CA LYS A 572 16.45 -1.93 9.42
C LYS A 572 16.27 -2.34 7.95
N ASP A 573 15.05 -2.30 7.45
CA ASP A 573 14.66 -2.63 6.07
C ASP A 573 14.62 -1.40 5.15
N HIS A 574 15.24 -0.28 5.56
CA HIS A 574 15.15 1.03 4.89
C HIS A 574 13.76 1.64 4.86
N SER A 575 12.79 1.06 5.58
CA SER A 575 11.50 1.70 5.86
C SER A 575 11.69 2.87 6.84
N ARG A 576 10.65 3.68 7.00
CA ARG A 576 10.67 4.87 7.86
C ARG A 576 9.34 4.99 8.61
N VAL A 577 9.40 5.58 9.80
CA VAL A 577 8.24 5.81 10.67
C VAL A 577 8.27 7.22 11.25
N ASN A 578 7.09 7.82 11.37
CA ASN A 578 6.88 9.12 12.00
C ASN A 578 5.59 9.08 12.83
N ILE A 579 5.74 9.03 14.16
CA ILE A 579 4.62 8.82 15.10
C ILE A 579 3.64 9.99 15.06
N LEU A 580 4.14 11.24 15.07
CA LEU A 580 3.28 12.41 14.98
C LEU A 580 2.52 12.45 13.66
N SER A 581 3.20 12.17 12.54
CA SER A 581 2.55 12.13 11.23
C SER A 581 1.45 11.05 11.18
N ALA A 582 1.68 9.88 11.80
CA ALA A 582 0.67 8.82 11.89
C ALA A 582 -0.56 9.29 12.67
N PHE A 583 -0.36 9.94 13.82
CA PHE A 583 -1.46 10.46 14.64
C PHE A 583 -2.27 11.55 13.93
N ILE A 584 -1.61 12.51 13.28
CA ILE A 584 -2.31 13.55 12.51
C ILE A 584 -3.03 12.95 11.31
N SER A 585 -2.38 12.06 10.55
CA SER A 585 -2.99 11.38 9.39
C SER A 585 -4.23 10.58 9.80
N PHE A 586 -4.14 9.84 10.90
CA PHE A 586 -5.26 9.06 11.40
C PHE A 586 -6.39 9.95 11.92
N ALA A 587 -6.10 11.04 12.63
CA ALA A 587 -7.11 11.98 13.11
C ALA A 587 -7.91 12.63 11.96
N LEU A 588 -7.23 13.01 10.87
CA LEU A 588 -7.87 13.53 9.67
C LEU A 588 -8.74 12.48 8.99
N ALA A 589 -8.27 11.23 8.94
CA ALA A 589 -8.99 10.13 8.32
C ALA A 589 -10.22 9.72 9.14
N GLU A 590 -10.09 9.59 10.45
CA GLU A 590 -11.18 9.24 11.38
C GLU A 590 -12.29 10.30 11.34
N ARG A 591 -11.94 11.59 11.33
CA ARG A 591 -12.94 12.66 11.18
C ARG A 591 -13.72 12.54 9.87
N ALA A 592 -13.03 12.33 8.75
CA ALA A 592 -13.70 12.14 7.46
C ALA A 592 -14.57 10.87 7.44
N TYR A 593 -14.12 9.81 8.11
CA TYR A 593 -14.89 8.57 8.25
C TYR A 593 -16.17 8.78 9.06
N ASN A 594 -16.07 9.48 10.20
CA ASN A 594 -17.20 9.80 11.08
C ASN A 594 -18.21 10.74 10.41
N ASN A 595 -17.78 11.54 9.42
CA ASN A 595 -18.66 12.31 8.55
C ASN A 595 -19.34 11.47 7.45
N GLY A 596 -19.18 10.14 7.45
CA GLY A 596 -19.87 9.20 6.56
C GLY A 596 -19.17 8.93 5.22
N PHE A 597 -17.91 9.35 5.06
CA PHE A 597 -17.17 9.14 3.81
C PHE A 597 -16.33 7.87 3.83
N ASN A 598 -16.11 7.27 2.66
CA ASN A 598 -15.11 6.21 2.53
C ASN A 598 -13.71 6.83 2.49
N VAL A 599 -12.84 6.43 3.42
CA VAL A 599 -11.51 7.02 3.59
C VAL A 599 -10.43 5.98 3.36
N GLY A 600 -9.28 6.37 2.82
CA GLY A 600 -8.09 5.54 2.82
C GLY A 600 -6.85 6.33 3.22
N ILE A 601 -5.90 5.65 3.87
CA ILE A 601 -4.61 6.23 4.24
C ILE A 601 -3.49 5.55 3.43
N ILE A 602 -2.67 6.36 2.77
CA ILE A 602 -1.57 5.88 1.93
C ILE A 602 -0.25 6.42 2.46
N ALA A 603 0.73 5.55 2.66
CA ALA A 603 2.09 5.97 3.04
C ALA A 603 3.14 5.34 2.08
N PRO A 604 4.27 6.00 1.77
CA PRO A 604 5.32 5.40 0.94
C PRO A 604 6.00 4.20 1.61
N TYR A 605 6.05 4.19 2.93
CA TYR A 605 6.84 3.24 3.72
C TYR A 605 5.94 2.21 4.42
N THR A 606 6.32 0.94 4.29
CA THR A 606 5.64 -0.23 4.86
C THR A 606 5.42 -0.13 6.37
N SER A 607 6.43 0.35 7.12
CA SER A 607 6.36 0.47 8.59
C SER A 607 5.37 1.56 9.02
N GLN A 608 5.29 2.66 8.27
CA GLN A 608 4.30 3.71 8.51
C GLN A 608 2.88 3.23 8.17
N ALA A 609 2.69 2.63 6.99
CA ALA A 609 1.40 2.06 6.59
C ALA A 609 0.92 1.02 7.61
N GLY A 610 1.83 0.19 8.13
CA GLY A 610 1.50 -0.81 9.15
C GLY A 610 1.15 -0.25 10.51
N LEU A 611 1.75 0.88 10.91
CA LEU A 611 1.32 1.59 12.11
C LEU A 611 -0.11 2.14 11.94
N LEU A 612 -0.37 2.80 10.82
CA LEU A 612 -1.69 3.35 10.49
C LEU A 612 -2.77 2.25 10.40
N ASN A 613 -2.44 1.08 9.86
CA ASN A 613 -3.37 -0.05 9.82
C ASN A 613 -3.69 -0.57 11.23
N SER A 614 -2.67 -0.69 12.10
CA SER A 614 -2.90 -1.07 13.50
C SER A 614 -3.81 -0.07 14.24
N MET A 615 -3.71 1.22 13.93
CA MET A 615 -4.63 2.24 14.48
C MET A 615 -6.07 2.06 13.96
N ALA A 616 -6.23 1.80 12.66
CA ALA A 616 -7.54 1.55 12.05
C ALA A 616 -8.22 0.30 12.63
N LEU A 617 -7.44 -0.76 12.90
CA LEU A 617 -7.93 -1.98 13.55
C LEU A 617 -8.34 -1.76 15.00
N ASP A 618 -7.61 -0.94 15.76
CA ASP A 618 -7.99 -0.58 17.14
C ASP A 618 -9.28 0.27 17.16
N MET A 619 -9.43 1.20 16.21
CA MET A 619 -10.66 1.99 16.06
C MET A 619 -11.86 1.10 15.73
N ALA A 620 -11.77 0.25 14.71
CA ALA A 620 -12.85 -0.65 14.30
C ALA A 620 -13.30 -1.57 15.45
N GLU A 621 -12.34 -2.10 16.22
CA GLU A 621 -12.62 -2.90 17.42
C GLU A 621 -13.37 -2.10 18.49
N LYS A 622 -12.99 -0.84 18.72
CA LYS A 622 -13.63 0.04 19.71
C LYS A 622 -15.08 0.38 19.34
N ILE A 623 -15.36 0.67 18.06
CA ILE A 623 -16.71 1.01 17.60
C ILE A 623 -17.57 -0.22 17.24
N GLY A 624 -16.98 -1.42 17.28
CA GLY A 624 -17.68 -2.68 16.98
C GLY A 624 -17.97 -2.89 15.48
N GLU A 625 -17.21 -2.24 14.60
CA GLU A 625 -17.39 -2.35 13.16
C GLU A 625 -16.47 -3.41 12.55
N LYS A 626 -16.98 -4.15 11.55
CA LYS A 626 -16.18 -5.13 10.80
C LYS A 626 -15.30 -4.49 9.73
N ARG A 627 -15.65 -3.28 9.27
CA ARG A 627 -14.93 -2.58 8.21
C ARG A 627 -13.97 -1.58 8.84
N THR A 628 -12.74 -1.56 8.35
CA THR A 628 -11.69 -0.65 8.81
C THR A 628 -11.40 0.40 7.75
N ILE A 629 -10.74 1.49 8.14
CA ILE A 629 -10.13 2.43 7.20
C ILE A 629 -8.94 1.71 6.53
N PRO A 630 -8.96 1.45 5.21
CA PRO A 630 -7.86 0.81 4.51
C PRO A 630 -6.59 1.66 4.58
N CYS A 631 -5.50 1.04 5.04
CA CYS A 631 -4.19 1.67 5.25
C CYS A 631 -3.11 0.84 4.55
N ALA A 632 -2.50 1.36 3.48
CA ALA A 632 -1.52 0.58 2.71
C ALA A 632 -0.46 1.45 2.02
N THR A 633 0.54 0.81 1.41
CA THR A 633 1.47 1.52 0.53
C THR A 633 0.83 1.87 -0.81
N VAL A 634 1.45 2.80 -1.55
CA VAL A 634 0.96 3.21 -2.88
C VAL A 634 0.79 2.02 -3.84
N HIS A 635 1.71 1.06 -3.80
CA HIS A 635 1.67 -0.11 -4.69
C HIS A 635 0.44 -0.99 -4.41
N GLN A 636 0.11 -1.20 -3.13
CA GLN A 636 -1.05 -1.99 -2.73
C GLN A 636 -2.38 -1.26 -2.92
N PHE A 637 -2.39 0.07 -2.79
CA PHE A 637 -3.59 0.86 -3.00
C PHE A 637 -3.95 1.01 -4.49
N GLN A 638 -3.16 0.45 -5.41
CA GLN A 638 -3.44 0.50 -6.83
C GLN A 638 -4.76 -0.23 -7.16
N GLY A 639 -5.54 0.36 -8.07
CA GLY A 639 -6.86 -0.20 -8.46
C GLY A 639 -8.01 0.21 -7.53
N SER A 640 -7.72 0.51 -6.26
CA SER A 640 -8.68 1.06 -5.29
C SER A 640 -9.04 2.52 -5.57
N GLU A 641 -10.14 3.00 -5.00
CA GLU A 641 -10.54 4.41 -4.94
C GLU A 641 -11.29 4.67 -3.63
N GLN A 642 -11.16 5.88 -3.09
CA GLN A 642 -11.84 6.31 -1.86
C GLN A 642 -12.40 7.72 -2.04
N ASP A 643 -13.41 8.07 -1.25
CA ASP A 643 -13.95 9.43 -1.26
C ASP A 643 -12.88 10.43 -0.82
N VAL A 644 -12.20 10.11 0.27
CA VAL A 644 -11.10 10.87 0.86
C VAL A 644 -9.82 10.02 0.90
N ILE A 645 -8.69 10.59 0.49
CA ILE A 645 -7.36 9.99 0.66
C ILE A 645 -6.50 10.89 1.53
N VAL A 646 -5.95 10.31 2.59
CA VAL A 646 -4.88 10.92 3.39
C VAL A 646 -3.55 10.29 2.99
N TYR A 647 -2.61 11.09 2.49
CA TYR A 647 -1.28 10.66 2.11
C TYR A 647 -0.26 11.09 3.17
N ASP A 648 0.29 10.14 3.92
CA ASP A 648 1.32 10.39 4.92
C ASP A 648 2.71 10.34 4.27
N ALA A 649 3.34 11.51 4.04
CA ALA A 649 4.66 11.57 3.42
C ALA A 649 5.76 10.96 4.30
N THR A 650 5.53 10.82 5.62
CA THR A 650 6.41 10.22 6.64
C THR A 650 7.72 10.97 6.90
N ASP A 651 8.46 11.30 5.85
CA ASP A 651 9.79 11.91 5.91
C ASP A 651 9.79 13.29 6.58
N CYS A 652 10.70 13.47 7.52
CA CYS A 652 10.97 14.75 8.18
C CYS A 652 12.38 14.78 8.79
N TYR A 653 12.63 15.72 9.70
CA TYR A 653 13.93 15.90 10.38
C TYR A 653 14.41 14.64 11.10
N ARG A 654 15.74 14.59 11.35
CA ARG A 654 16.56 13.41 11.69
C ARG A 654 16.88 12.47 10.53
N GLN A 655 16.35 12.74 9.34
CA GLN A 655 16.85 12.19 8.08
C GLN A 655 17.73 13.23 7.37
N THR A 656 18.90 12.81 6.88
CA THR A 656 19.81 13.70 6.12
C THR A 656 19.16 14.19 4.83
N TYR A 657 18.38 13.34 4.17
CA TYR A 657 17.63 13.66 2.95
C TYR A 657 16.29 12.91 2.88
N PRO A 658 15.27 13.50 2.23
CA PRO A 658 14.04 12.79 1.92
C PRO A 658 14.34 11.59 1.01
N GLY A 659 13.68 10.48 1.27
CA GLY A 659 13.92 9.20 0.63
C GLY A 659 13.52 9.19 -0.84
N ILE A 660 14.06 8.20 -1.57
CA ILE A 660 13.92 8.07 -3.02
C ILE A 660 12.46 7.93 -3.47
N LEU A 661 11.56 7.48 -2.60
CA LEU A 661 10.14 7.32 -2.93
C LEU A 661 9.44 8.67 -3.13
N LEU A 662 9.98 9.74 -2.53
CA LEU A 662 9.48 11.11 -2.68
C LEU A 662 10.33 11.94 -3.66
N THR A 663 11.60 11.58 -3.89
CA THR A 663 12.57 12.44 -4.59
C THR A 663 13.18 11.87 -5.86
N SER A 664 13.02 10.57 -6.13
CA SER A 664 13.64 9.94 -7.30
C SER A 664 13.10 10.53 -8.61
N THR A 665 13.98 11.16 -9.38
CA THR A 665 13.70 11.64 -10.74
C THR A 665 14.02 10.60 -11.81
N LYS A 666 14.65 9.47 -11.46
CA LYS A 666 14.96 8.40 -12.42
C LYS A 666 13.66 7.79 -12.93
N ASP A 667 13.50 7.74 -14.26
CA ASP A 667 12.31 7.26 -14.97
C ASP A 667 10.99 7.86 -14.42
N ASN A 668 11.06 9.09 -13.87
CA ASN A 668 9.94 9.81 -13.25
C ASN A 668 9.27 9.05 -12.08
N TYR A 669 9.99 8.15 -11.39
CA TYR A 669 9.41 7.19 -10.44
C TYR A 669 8.64 7.83 -9.27
N ALA A 670 9.21 8.83 -8.58
CA ALA A 670 8.53 9.46 -7.45
C ALA A 670 7.23 10.15 -7.87
N ASN A 671 7.20 10.75 -9.06
CA ASN A 671 5.99 11.35 -9.63
C ASN A 671 4.94 10.29 -10.00
N LYS A 672 5.34 9.16 -10.58
CA LYS A 672 4.44 8.03 -10.88
C LYS A 672 3.80 7.48 -9.60
N LEU A 673 4.58 7.33 -8.53
CA LEU A 673 4.11 6.88 -7.22
C LEU A 673 3.14 7.89 -6.60
N PHE A 674 3.50 9.17 -6.55
CA PHE A 674 2.62 10.21 -6.03
C PHE A 674 1.33 10.39 -6.87
N ASN A 675 1.42 10.27 -8.19
CA ASN A 675 0.28 10.31 -9.10
C ASN A 675 -0.73 9.18 -8.81
N VAL A 676 -0.24 7.96 -8.56
CA VAL A 676 -1.13 6.86 -8.15
C VAL A 676 -1.85 7.21 -6.86
N ALA A 677 -1.12 7.65 -5.81
CA ALA A 677 -1.69 8.00 -4.52
C ALA A 677 -2.76 9.10 -4.63
N MET A 678 -2.45 10.21 -5.30
CA MET A 678 -3.38 11.33 -5.46
C MET A 678 -4.64 10.96 -6.23
N THR A 679 -4.50 10.16 -7.28
CA THR A 679 -5.62 9.78 -8.17
C THR A 679 -6.48 8.64 -7.63
N ARG A 680 -6.25 8.20 -6.38
CA ARG A 680 -7.16 7.34 -5.62
C ARG A 680 -8.33 8.13 -5.02
N ALA A 681 -8.17 9.44 -4.81
CA ALA A 681 -9.19 10.29 -4.23
C ALA A 681 -10.33 10.59 -5.22
N ARG A 682 -11.58 10.52 -4.77
CA ARG A 682 -12.74 10.97 -5.56
C ARG A 682 -13.04 12.44 -5.33
N GLY A 683 -13.04 12.91 -4.09
CA GLY A 683 -13.42 14.30 -3.77
C GLY A 683 -12.37 15.07 -2.98
N LYS A 684 -11.61 14.39 -2.11
CA LYS A 684 -10.64 15.04 -1.23
C LYS A 684 -9.32 14.31 -1.14
N PHE A 685 -8.22 15.05 -1.32
CA PHE A 685 -6.86 14.56 -1.11
C PHE A 685 -6.12 15.44 -0.09
N VAL A 686 -5.55 14.83 0.95
CA VAL A 686 -4.80 15.53 2.00
C VAL A 686 -3.42 14.92 2.14
N ALA A 687 -2.35 15.67 1.90
CA ALA A 687 -1.00 15.20 2.19
C ALA A 687 -0.53 15.70 3.56
N VAL A 688 -0.14 14.81 4.45
CA VAL A 688 0.48 15.14 5.74
C VAL A 688 2.00 15.14 5.56
N THR A 689 2.64 16.28 5.81
CA THR A 689 4.08 16.43 5.57
C THR A 689 4.70 17.56 6.39
N ASN A 690 5.98 17.45 6.72
CA ASN A 690 6.75 18.59 7.22
C ASN A 690 7.28 19.40 6.02
N ALA A 691 6.54 20.44 5.61
CA ALA A 691 6.87 21.16 4.39
C ALA A 691 8.21 21.91 4.49
N LYS A 692 8.53 22.47 5.67
CA LYS A 692 9.81 23.13 5.91
C LYS A 692 10.98 22.18 5.71
N TYR A 693 10.91 20.95 6.24
CA TYR A 693 11.94 19.93 6.01
C TYR A 693 12.14 19.65 4.52
N MET A 694 11.05 19.46 3.78
CA MET A 694 11.11 19.17 2.34
C MET A 694 11.77 20.31 1.56
N ILE A 695 11.46 21.56 1.91
CA ILE A 695 12.05 22.75 1.29
C ILE A 695 13.52 22.90 1.67
N ASP A 696 13.85 22.83 2.97
CA ASP A 696 15.21 22.96 3.49
C ASP A 696 16.16 21.92 2.89
N LYS A 697 15.65 20.70 2.61
CA LYS A 697 16.41 19.61 1.99
C LYS A 697 16.30 19.56 0.46
N GLY A 698 15.73 20.60 -0.16
CA GLY A 698 15.79 20.81 -1.60
C GLY A 698 14.94 19.85 -2.45
N VAL A 699 13.76 19.43 -1.96
CA VAL A 699 12.80 18.71 -2.80
C VAL A 699 12.50 19.54 -4.05
N LYS A 700 12.74 18.96 -5.22
CA LYS A 700 12.66 19.70 -6.48
C LYS A 700 11.21 20.09 -6.82
N THR A 701 11.01 21.32 -7.27
CA THR A 701 9.70 21.85 -7.68
C THR A 701 9.20 21.27 -9.01
N ASN A 702 10.00 20.50 -9.74
CA ASN A 702 9.53 19.74 -10.89
C ASN A 702 8.87 18.41 -10.50
N LEU A 703 9.01 17.98 -9.24
CA LEU A 703 8.27 16.84 -8.70
C LEU A 703 6.85 17.27 -8.35
N MET A 704 5.87 16.43 -8.67
CA MET A 704 4.44 16.63 -8.40
C MET A 704 4.19 16.89 -6.91
N PHE A 705 4.86 16.16 -6.02
CA PHE A 705 4.79 16.40 -4.57
C PHE A 705 5.38 17.76 -4.17
N GLY A 706 6.50 18.16 -4.77
CA GLY A 706 7.10 19.49 -4.56
C GLY A 706 6.17 20.63 -5.03
N GLN A 707 5.47 20.45 -6.15
CA GLN A 707 4.47 21.40 -6.65
C GLN A 707 3.23 21.47 -5.75
N LEU A 708 2.80 20.34 -5.18
CA LEU A 708 1.71 20.34 -4.22
C LEU A 708 2.09 21.17 -2.99
N ILE A 709 3.30 20.99 -2.45
CA ILE A 709 3.79 21.75 -1.30
C ILE A 709 3.84 23.25 -1.64
N SER A 710 4.42 23.62 -2.80
CA SER A 710 4.58 25.05 -3.15
C SER A 710 3.25 25.76 -3.35
N LYS A 711 2.24 25.10 -3.96
CA LYS A 711 0.90 25.68 -4.14
C LYS A 711 0.09 25.70 -2.84
N SER A 712 0.09 24.59 -2.09
CA SER A 712 -0.83 24.42 -0.96
C SER A 712 -0.44 25.27 0.25
N ARG A 713 0.85 25.57 0.46
CA ARG A 713 1.26 26.45 1.58
C ARG A 713 0.65 27.86 1.54
N VAL A 714 0.26 28.33 0.35
CA VAL A 714 -0.37 29.65 0.18
C VAL A 714 -1.89 29.54 0.09
N GLU A 715 -2.39 28.49 -0.57
CA GLU A 715 -3.79 28.44 -1.01
C GLU A 715 -4.68 27.42 -0.30
N SER A 716 -4.11 26.37 0.30
CA SER A 716 -4.87 25.20 0.80
C SER A 716 -4.12 24.35 1.83
N GLY A 717 -3.41 25.00 2.76
CA GLY A 717 -2.64 24.35 3.82
C GLY A 717 -3.27 24.55 5.19
N VAL A 718 -3.25 23.52 6.02
CA VAL A 718 -3.50 23.60 7.46
C VAL A 718 -2.15 23.64 8.16
N ASP A 719 -1.92 24.70 8.94
CA ASP A 719 -0.66 24.91 9.63
C ASP A 719 -0.59 24.20 10.99
N GLY A 720 0.60 24.19 11.59
CA GLY A 720 0.83 23.56 12.89
C GLY A 720 -0.03 24.14 14.01
N TYR A 721 -0.40 25.43 13.96
CA TYR A 721 -1.32 26.03 14.92
C TYR A 721 -2.69 25.33 14.86
N SER A 722 -3.26 25.22 13.67
CA SER A 722 -4.57 24.59 13.48
C SER A 722 -4.55 23.11 13.85
N LEU A 723 -3.44 22.41 13.58
CA LEU A 723 -3.26 20.99 13.94
C LEU A 723 -3.06 20.76 15.43
N GLU A 724 -2.40 21.68 16.14
CA GLU A 724 -2.21 21.60 17.60
C GLU A 724 -3.55 21.67 18.35
N TYR A 725 -4.50 22.45 17.84
CA TYR A 725 -5.85 22.59 18.40
C TYR A 725 -6.89 21.73 17.68
N PHE A 726 -6.46 20.72 16.93
CA PHE A 726 -7.36 19.82 16.22
C PHE A 726 -8.30 19.12 17.21
N LYS A 727 -9.59 19.08 16.88
CA LYS A 727 -10.60 18.42 17.73
C LYS A 727 -10.98 17.09 17.11
N THR A 728 -10.85 16.02 17.88
CA THR A 728 -11.43 14.72 17.56
C THR A 728 -12.77 14.55 18.27
N ASP A 729 -13.53 13.53 17.83
CA ASP A 729 -14.81 13.20 18.46
C ASP A 729 -14.62 12.62 19.86
N VAL A 730 -15.65 12.74 20.70
CA VAL A 730 -15.60 12.38 22.13
C VAL A 730 -15.20 10.92 22.35
N ASP A 731 -15.64 10.03 21.44
CA ASP A 731 -15.43 8.58 21.49
C ASP A 731 -14.25 8.10 20.64
N SER A 732 -13.43 9.00 20.09
CA SER A 732 -12.25 8.62 19.31
C SER A 732 -11.20 7.84 20.14
N CYS A 733 -10.47 6.93 19.48
CA CYS A 733 -9.27 6.33 20.05
C CYS A 733 -8.15 7.37 20.29
N LEU A 734 -8.21 8.50 19.60
CA LEU A 734 -7.20 9.55 19.57
C LEU A 734 -7.79 10.85 20.15
N LYS A 735 -7.18 11.37 21.22
CA LYS A 735 -7.63 12.59 21.91
C LYS A 735 -6.53 13.63 21.93
N PHE A 736 -6.87 14.85 21.51
CA PHE A 736 -5.99 16.01 21.60
C PHE A 736 -6.25 16.75 22.91
N TYR A 737 -5.17 17.06 23.64
CA TYR A 737 -5.26 17.79 24.90
C TYR A 737 -4.65 19.17 24.77
N ARG A 738 -5.25 20.11 25.51
CA ARG A 738 -4.60 21.38 25.83
C ARG A 738 -3.63 21.16 26.97
N GLN A 739 -2.52 21.88 26.90
CA GLN A 739 -1.44 21.91 27.88
C GLN A 739 -1.93 21.94 29.33
N ALA A 740 -2.87 22.83 29.66
CA ALA A 740 -3.41 22.98 31.02
C ALA A 740 -4.09 21.72 31.59
N ASN A 741 -4.68 20.87 30.74
CA ASN A 741 -5.47 19.70 31.18
C ASN A 741 -4.75 18.37 30.93
N ALA A 742 -3.66 18.40 30.15
CA ALA A 742 -2.96 17.21 29.71
C ALA A 742 -2.17 16.55 30.84
N GLY A 743 -1.59 17.36 31.76
CA GLY A 743 -0.75 16.87 32.85
C GLY A 743 -1.49 15.91 33.77
N ASP A 744 -2.65 16.31 34.29
CA ASP A 744 -3.44 15.47 35.19
C ASP A 744 -3.94 14.19 34.49
N ALA A 745 -4.47 14.30 33.27
CA ALA A 745 -4.93 13.14 32.50
C ALA A 745 -3.80 12.13 32.20
N PHE A 746 -2.58 12.62 31.96
CA PHE A 746 -1.40 11.78 31.78
C PHE A 746 -1.02 11.06 33.09
N LEU A 747 -1.04 11.77 34.21
CA LEU A 747 -0.77 11.20 35.53
C LEU A 747 -1.83 10.17 35.95
N ASP A 748 -3.10 10.38 35.57
CA ASP A 748 -4.19 9.42 35.80
C ASP A 748 -3.95 8.10 35.05
N ASP A 749 -3.54 8.15 33.78
CA ASP A 749 -3.21 6.94 33.03
C ASP A 749 -2.01 6.19 33.63
N ILE A 750 -0.97 6.90 34.09
CA ILE A 750 0.16 6.27 34.79
C ILE A 750 -0.31 5.65 36.10
N SER A 751 -1.18 6.34 36.83
CA SER A 751 -1.79 5.85 38.07
C SER A 751 -2.71 4.66 37.85
N ALA A 752 -3.26 4.48 36.66
CA ALA A 752 -4.05 3.31 36.27
C ALA A 752 -3.19 2.12 35.75
N ALA A 753 -1.89 2.33 35.50
CA ALA A 753 -1.02 1.31 34.92
C ALA A 753 -0.85 0.10 35.85
N ASN A 754 -0.88 -1.11 35.28
CA ASN A 754 -0.82 -2.37 36.02
C ASN A 754 0.38 -3.24 35.66
N LYS A 755 1.04 -2.99 34.53
CA LYS A 755 2.15 -3.83 34.03
C LYS A 755 3.39 -3.03 33.70
N LEU A 756 3.21 -1.90 33.01
CA LEU A 756 4.30 -1.25 32.30
C LEU A 756 4.06 0.24 32.09
N VAL A 757 5.07 1.06 32.37
CA VAL A 757 5.13 2.48 31.99
C VAL A 757 6.49 2.75 31.35
N TYR A 758 6.50 3.15 30.09
CA TYR A 758 7.70 3.63 29.39
C TYR A 758 7.52 5.09 29.02
N ILE A 759 8.57 5.90 29.23
CA ILE A 759 8.57 7.33 28.91
C ILE A 759 9.88 7.68 28.20
N ASP A 760 9.80 8.25 27.01
CA ASP A 760 10.92 8.87 26.29
C ASP A 760 10.88 10.40 26.43
N ILE A 761 12.01 10.99 26.83
CA ILE A 761 12.20 12.43 27.00
C ILE A 761 13.30 12.91 26.02
N PRO A 762 12.95 13.57 24.90
CA PRO A 762 13.90 13.83 23.82
C PRO A 762 14.86 14.98 24.06
N ASP A 763 14.51 15.93 24.93
CA ASP A 763 15.38 17.05 25.28
C ASP A 763 14.97 17.60 26.65
N LYS A 764 15.56 18.73 27.05
CA LYS A 764 15.25 19.41 28.31
C LYS A 764 13.73 19.49 28.54
N PRO A 765 13.21 18.90 29.62
CA PRO A 765 11.82 19.05 29.99
C PRO A 765 11.50 20.50 30.37
N MET A 766 10.23 20.89 30.23
CA MET A 766 9.78 22.19 30.74
C MET A 766 9.96 22.24 32.26
N ASN A 767 10.32 23.40 32.82
CA ASN A 767 10.53 23.51 34.26
C ASN A 767 9.20 23.60 35.03
N ASP A 768 8.58 22.45 35.29
CA ASP A 768 7.38 22.31 36.13
C ASP A 768 7.66 21.36 37.30
N THR A 769 8.16 21.94 38.40
CA THR A 769 8.54 21.18 39.59
C THR A 769 7.36 20.42 40.20
N ALA A 770 6.17 21.03 40.25
CA ALA A 770 4.99 20.44 40.86
C ALA A 770 4.48 19.23 40.07
N PHE A 771 4.48 19.29 38.75
CA PHE A 771 4.16 18.14 37.90
C PHE A 771 5.14 16.98 38.14
N TYR A 772 6.44 17.27 38.18
CA TYR A 772 7.46 16.23 38.34
C TYR A 772 7.48 15.60 39.73
N GLU A 773 7.21 16.36 40.78
CA GLU A 773 7.03 15.81 42.14
C GLU A 773 5.85 14.82 42.18
N LYS A 774 4.71 15.17 41.56
CA LYS A 774 3.56 14.26 41.43
C LYS A 774 3.93 13.00 40.62
N LEU A 775 4.61 13.19 39.48
CA LEU A 775 5.03 12.08 38.62
C LEU A 775 5.93 11.09 39.37
N ILE A 776 6.93 11.58 40.11
CA ILE A 776 7.85 10.74 40.89
C ILE A 776 7.08 9.95 41.96
N ARG A 777 6.20 10.62 42.70
CA ARG A 777 5.37 9.96 43.72
C ARG A 777 4.56 8.79 43.13
N ILE A 778 3.92 9.00 41.97
CA ILE A 778 3.15 7.96 41.29
C ILE A 778 4.07 6.84 40.80
N ILE A 779 5.24 7.17 40.23
CA ILE A 779 6.21 6.18 39.76
C ILE A 779 6.71 5.29 40.92
N ASP A 780 7.01 5.89 42.08
CA ASP A 780 7.46 5.14 43.25
C ASP A 780 6.39 4.19 43.77
N GLU A 781 5.13 4.65 43.80
CA GLU A 781 3.99 3.79 44.13
C GLU A 781 3.83 2.64 43.14
N LYS A 782 3.97 2.92 41.83
CA LYS A 782 3.88 1.91 40.78
C LYS A 782 4.99 0.87 40.85
N LYS A 783 6.23 1.30 41.12
CA LYS A 783 7.36 0.40 41.36
C LYS A 783 7.12 -0.50 42.59
N LYS A 784 6.58 0.04 43.69
CA LYS A 784 6.17 -0.75 44.87
C LYS A 784 5.10 -1.80 44.54
N ASN A 785 4.20 -1.46 43.62
CA ASN A 785 3.16 -2.36 43.12
C ASN A 785 3.64 -3.28 41.96
N ASN A 786 4.96 -3.47 41.79
CA ASN A 786 5.56 -4.34 40.78
C ASN A 786 5.29 -3.97 39.30
N VAL A 787 4.90 -2.72 39.04
CA VAL A 787 4.78 -2.18 37.67
C VAL A 787 6.18 -1.82 37.17
N LYS A 788 6.54 -2.28 35.97
CA LYS A 788 7.85 -1.94 35.37
C LYS A 788 7.80 -0.53 34.81
N VAL A 789 8.56 0.38 35.40
CA VAL A 789 8.68 1.77 34.96
C VAL A 789 10.08 2.02 34.40
N VAL A 790 10.16 2.59 33.21
CA VAL A 790 11.43 2.99 32.57
C VAL A 790 11.28 4.38 31.97
N ILE A 791 12.17 5.29 32.37
CA ILE A 791 12.30 6.62 31.78
C ILE A 791 13.63 6.66 31.03
N ARG A 792 13.58 7.03 29.75
CA ARG A 792 14.76 7.21 28.92
C ARG A 792 14.85 8.67 28.47
N ALA A 793 16.05 9.22 28.40
CA ALA A 793 16.28 10.57 27.89
C ALA A 793 17.42 10.61 26.87
N GLU A 794 17.34 11.51 25.87
CA GLU A 794 18.43 11.72 24.90
C GLU A 794 19.73 12.11 25.63
N LYS A 795 19.61 12.98 26.65
CA LYS A 795 20.69 13.35 27.56
C LYS A 795 20.16 13.38 28.98
N ARG A 796 20.79 12.65 29.90
CA ARG A 796 20.39 12.63 31.30
C ARG A 796 20.73 13.94 32.02
N SER A 797 21.83 14.58 31.61
CA SER A 797 22.29 15.86 32.18
C SER A 797 21.31 17.02 31.97
N SER A 798 20.42 16.94 30.98
CA SER A 798 19.39 17.97 30.74
C SER A 798 18.15 17.81 31.63
N LEU A 799 18.02 16.70 32.37
CA LEU A 799 16.88 16.45 33.25
C LEU A 799 17.02 17.18 34.61
N PRO A 800 15.90 17.58 35.23
CA PRO A 800 15.84 18.02 36.63
C PRO A 800 16.40 16.96 37.58
N LEU A 801 17.05 17.39 38.66
CA LEU A 801 17.67 16.50 39.66
C LEU A 801 16.72 15.41 40.16
N SER A 802 15.45 15.74 40.33
CA SER A 802 14.43 14.85 40.88
C SER A 802 14.11 13.63 40.00
N ILE A 803 14.22 13.75 38.66
CA ILE A 803 13.96 12.64 37.71
C ILE A 803 15.25 12.02 37.21
N ARG A 804 16.35 12.77 37.25
CA ARG A 804 17.65 12.33 36.77
C ARG A 804 18.08 11.00 37.41
N SER A 805 17.78 10.76 38.68
CA SER A 805 18.16 9.54 39.40
C SER A 805 17.45 8.27 38.93
N ILE A 806 16.30 8.40 38.27
CA ILE A 806 15.44 7.28 37.84
C ILE A 806 15.36 7.12 36.31
N ALA A 807 16.07 7.99 35.58
CA ALA A 807 16.15 7.97 34.13
C ALA A 807 17.47 7.39 33.65
N ILE A 808 17.44 6.70 32.52
CA ILE A 808 18.64 6.23 31.81
C ILE A 808 18.91 7.12 30.60
N GLU A 809 20.18 7.30 30.24
CA GLU A 809 20.52 7.93 28.98
C GLU A 809 20.37 6.93 27.84
N HIS A 810 19.71 7.35 26.77
CA HIS A 810 19.53 6.54 25.59
C HIS A 810 19.52 7.47 24.38
N SER A 811 20.55 7.35 23.56
CA SER A 811 20.81 8.24 22.43
C SER A 811 19.68 8.25 21.38
N PHE A 812 18.78 7.27 21.44
CA PHE A 812 17.68 7.09 20.50
C PHE A 812 16.29 7.44 21.07
N SER A 813 16.20 8.07 22.25
CA SER A 813 14.93 8.58 22.79
C SER A 813 14.52 9.88 22.09
N MET A 814 14.11 9.76 20.82
CA MET A 814 13.97 10.90 19.90
C MET A 814 12.57 11.53 19.85
N ASN A 815 11.56 10.86 20.38
CA ASN A 815 10.17 11.35 20.40
C ASN A 815 9.69 11.53 21.83
N PRO A 816 8.85 12.55 22.12
CA PRO A 816 8.21 12.70 23.43
C PRO A 816 7.06 11.70 23.55
N VAL A 817 7.38 10.41 23.63
CA VAL A 817 6.41 9.32 23.61
C VAL A 817 6.42 8.58 24.93
N ALA A 818 5.24 8.36 25.50
CA ALA A 818 5.05 7.46 26.61
C ALA A 818 4.10 6.32 26.22
N VAL A 819 4.41 5.10 26.63
CA VAL A 819 3.58 3.91 26.40
C VAL A 819 3.24 3.26 27.74
N ILE A 820 1.94 3.13 28.00
CA ILE A 820 1.39 2.60 29.24
C ILE A 820 0.65 1.29 28.93
N ASP A 821 1.03 0.21 29.61
CA ASP A 821 0.51 -1.16 29.46
C ASP A 821 0.46 -1.71 28.02
N LYS A 822 1.16 -1.04 27.08
CA LYS A 822 1.08 -1.27 25.63
C LYS A 822 -0.36 -1.18 25.09
N SER A 823 -1.19 -0.35 25.72
CA SER A 823 -2.57 -0.09 25.33
C SER A 823 -2.90 1.40 25.26
N VAL A 824 -2.11 2.24 25.91
CA VAL A 824 -2.21 3.69 25.81
C VAL A 824 -0.85 4.25 25.37
N THR A 825 -0.88 5.18 24.43
CA THR A 825 0.29 5.92 23.97
C THR A 825 0.03 7.41 24.07
N TRP A 826 0.92 8.13 24.74
CA TRP A 826 0.95 9.58 24.73
C TRP A 826 2.07 10.07 23.81
N TYR A 827 1.80 11.16 23.10
CA TYR A 827 2.77 11.94 22.36
C TYR A 827 2.73 13.38 22.88
N GLY A 828 3.90 13.98 23.10
CA GLY A 828 4.05 15.33 23.66
C GLY A 828 4.12 15.37 25.19
N MET A 829 4.02 14.22 25.87
CA MET A 829 4.11 14.11 27.33
C MET A 829 5.20 13.12 27.78
N PRO A 830 5.96 13.44 28.85
CA PRO A 830 5.97 14.72 29.56
C PRO A 830 6.51 15.84 28.65
N TRP A 831 6.10 17.08 28.94
CA TRP A 831 6.43 18.21 28.07
C TRP A 831 7.95 18.43 27.97
N SER A 832 8.44 18.58 26.73
CA SER A 832 9.84 18.93 26.43
C SER A 832 9.96 20.26 25.66
N GLU A 833 10.98 21.06 25.99
CA GLU A 833 11.42 22.26 25.26
C GLU A 833 12.23 21.91 24.00
N ALA A 834 12.12 20.67 23.51
CA ALA A 834 12.97 20.11 22.49
C ALA A 834 13.07 20.97 21.22
N VAL A 835 14.32 21.15 20.77
CA VAL A 835 14.65 21.89 19.56
C VAL A 835 15.22 20.91 18.53
N PHE A 836 14.78 21.05 17.27
CA PHE A 836 15.33 20.22 16.20
C PHE A 836 16.75 20.61 15.89
N LYS A 837 17.69 19.74 16.23
CA LYS A 837 19.07 19.84 15.76
C LYS A 837 19.13 19.38 14.30
N THR A 838 19.58 20.27 13.44
CA THR A 838 19.86 20.02 12.02
C THR A 838 21.35 20.16 11.74
N GLU A 839 21.79 19.71 10.57
CA GLU A 839 23.18 19.88 10.11
C GLU A 839 23.63 21.36 10.10
N ASN A 840 22.68 22.30 9.91
CA ASN A 840 22.94 23.72 9.74
C ASN A 840 22.52 24.59 10.95
N GLY A 841 22.30 23.96 12.12
CA GLY A 841 21.88 24.66 13.34
C GLY A 841 20.59 24.09 13.92
N SER A 842 19.86 24.91 14.68
CA SER A 842 18.70 24.48 15.46
C SER A 842 17.41 25.14 14.98
N ILE A 843 16.34 24.35 14.78
CA ILE A 843 15.00 24.86 14.45
C ILE A 843 14.11 24.76 15.67
N GLN A 844 13.67 25.91 16.17
CA GLN A 844 12.76 26.00 17.31
C GLN A 844 11.39 25.38 17.00
N THR A 845 10.94 24.51 17.89
CA THR A 845 9.57 23.98 17.89
C THR A 845 8.61 25.08 18.34
N LYS A 846 7.59 25.37 17.54
CA LYS A 846 6.58 26.40 17.82
C LYS A 846 5.26 25.80 18.31
N PHE A 847 4.92 24.61 17.84
CA PHE A 847 3.64 23.96 18.08
C PHE A 847 3.87 22.60 18.74
N HIS A 848 3.16 22.32 19.84
CA HIS A 848 3.41 21.19 20.73
C HIS A 848 2.12 20.38 20.93
N PRO A 849 1.67 19.63 19.90
CA PRO A 849 0.47 18.81 20.01
C PRO A 849 0.65 17.76 21.11
N ILE A 850 -0.33 17.69 22.01
CA ILE A 850 -0.38 16.66 23.04
C ILE A 850 -1.51 15.69 22.69
N ILE A 851 -1.13 14.46 22.37
CA ILE A 851 -2.04 13.46 21.80
C ILE A 851 -2.01 12.19 22.64
N ARG A 852 -3.18 11.71 23.02
CA ARG A 852 -3.38 10.41 23.67
C ARG A 852 -4.06 9.47 22.70
N PHE A 853 -3.44 8.34 22.39
CA PHE A 853 -4.03 7.24 21.65
C PHE A 853 -4.32 6.06 22.59
N ALA A 854 -5.52 5.49 22.53
CA ALA A 854 -5.90 4.28 23.25
C ALA A 854 -6.23 3.16 22.26
N GLY A 855 -5.35 2.15 22.20
CA GLY A 855 -5.49 0.99 21.33
C GLY A 855 -4.32 0.03 21.50
N ARG A 856 -4.62 -1.26 21.61
CA ARG A 856 -3.63 -2.29 21.98
C ARG A 856 -2.69 -2.60 20.82
N LYS A 857 -3.18 -2.65 19.59
CA LYS A 857 -2.41 -3.04 18.41
C LYS A 857 -1.38 -1.98 18.06
N ALA A 858 -1.80 -0.72 17.95
CA ALA A 858 -0.91 0.39 17.61
C ALA A 858 0.08 0.68 18.76
N SER A 859 -0.35 0.74 20.02
CA SER A 859 0.57 1.00 21.14
C SER A 859 1.67 -0.07 21.27
N ARG A 860 1.36 -1.34 20.99
CA ARG A 860 2.37 -2.40 20.89
C ARG A 860 3.33 -2.21 19.73
N LYS A 861 2.81 -1.83 18.56
CA LYS A 861 3.63 -1.58 17.38
C LYS A 861 4.56 -0.38 17.62
N ILE A 862 4.07 0.71 18.20
CA ILE A 862 4.88 1.88 18.61
C ILE A 862 5.98 1.47 19.60
N TYR A 863 5.64 0.69 20.63
CA TYR A 863 6.62 0.15 21.59
C TYR A 863 7.78 -0.60 20.89
N GLY A 864 7.46 -1.40 19.87
CA GLY A 864 8.45 -2.13 19.08
C GLY A 864 9.26 -1.24 18.15
N LEU A 865 8.60 -0.33 17.42
CA LEU A 865 9.21 0.59 16.46
C LEU A 865 10.21 1.54 17.13
N LEU A 866 9.91 1.98 18.35
CA LEU A 866 10.78 2.85 19.16
C LEU A 866 11.82 2.07 19.98
N GLU A 867 11.91 0.75 19.79
CA GLU A 867 12.78 -0.17 20.53
C GLU A 867 12.75 0.11 22.05
N MET A 868 11.56 0.35 22.61
CA MET A 868 11.39 0.75 24.02
C MET A 868 11.82 -0.34 25.01
N ASN A 869 12.00 -1.57 24.54
CA ASN A 869 12.57 -2.66 25.34
C ASN A 869 14.09 -2.53 25.57
N LYS A 870 14.79 -1.61 24.91
CA LYS A 870 16.20 -1.29 25.18
C LYS A 870 16.28 -0.40 26.42
N THR A 871 16.80 -0.97 27.51
CA THR A 871 16.90 -0.33 28.83
C THR A 871 18.34 -0.23 29.33
N THR A 872 19.33 -0.55 28.49
CA THR A 872 20.73 -0.35 28.82
C THR A 872 21.03 1.14 28.81
N ASP A 873 21.56 1.67 29.90
CA ASP A 873 22.00 3.05 30.00
C ASP A 873 23.25 3.27 29.13
N GLU A 874 23.15 4.20 28.18
CA GLU A 874 24.16 4.52 27.17
C GLU A 874 25.02 5.73 27.54
N SER A 875 24.94 6.20 28.80
CA SER A 875 25.75 7.30 29.30
C SER A 875 27.24 7.04 29.04
N VAL A 876 27.94 8.03 28.49
CA VAL A 876 29.40 7.98 28.24
C VAL A 876 30.22 8.84 29.19
N GLU A 877 29.56 9.70 29.95
CA GLU A 877 30.12 10.60 30.94
C GLU A 877 29.37 10.45 32.27
N LEU A 878 30.07 10.64 33.39
CA LEU A 878 29.48 10.73 34.72
C LEU A 878 29.42 12.18 35.14
N LEU A 879 28.32 12.57 35.78
CA LEU A 879 28.20 13.88 36.42
C LEU A 879 28.87 13.80 37.80
N ASP A 880 29.78 14.73 38.10
CA ASP A 880 30.77 14.65 39.20
C ASP A 880 30.19 14.50 40.62
N GLU A 881 28.89 14.75 40.82
CA GLU A 881 28.24 14.79 42.15
C GLU A 881 27.29 13.60 42.45
N GLU A 882 27.17 12.60 41.58
CA GLU A 882 26.18 11.51 41.73
C GLU A 882 26.78 10.11 42.01
N GLU A 883 26.19 9.37 42.96
CA GLU A 883 26.44 7.93 43.09
C GLU A 883 25.83 7.16 41.90
N PRO A 884 26.49 6.10 41.39
CA PRO A 884 25.99 5.36 40.24
C PRO A 884 24.72 4.57 40.58
N ASN A 885 23.58 4.95 40.00
CA ASN A 885 22.27 4.37 40.32
C ASN A 885 21.91 3.14 39.48
N THR A 886 22.73 2.80 38.47
CA THR A 886 22.57 1.60 37.64
C THR A 886 23.89 0.86 37.54
N LEU A 887 23.84 -0.44 37.22
CA LEU A 887 25.06 -1.23 36.97
C LEU A 887 25.91 -0.61 35.85
N ALA A 888 25.30 -0.08 34.80
CA ALA A 888 25.99 0.57 33.70
C ALA A 888 26.80 1.80 34.15
N GLN A 889 26.25 2.62 35.04
CA GLN A 889 26.93 3.79 35.60
C GLN A 889 28.07 3.39 36.54
N TYR A 890 27.87 2.31 37.31
CA TYR A 890 28.93 1.78 38.17
C TYR A 890 30.12 1.33 37.34
N ILE A 891 29.87 0.57 36.27
CA ILE A 891 30.88 0.15 35.30
C ILE A 891 31.58 1.37 34.70
N LEU A 892 30.83 2.38 34.23
CA LEU A 892 31.41 3.59 33.66
C LEU A 892 32.36 4.32 34.62
N LYS A 893 32.08 4.26 35.93
CA LYS A 893 32.88 4.91 36.98
C LYS A 893 34.14 4.13 37.31
N HIS A 894 34.01 2.81 37.45
CA HIS A 894 35.03 1.97 38.05
C HIS A 894 35.87 1.18 37.02
N GLU A 895 35.32 0.86 35.86
CA GLU A 895 36.01 0.07 34.84
C GLU A 895 36.74 0.95 33.80
N LYS A 896 38.04 0.71 33.63
CA LYS A 896 38.89 1.40 32.65
C LYS A 896 39.37 0.45 31.55
N CYS A 897 39.45 0.97 30.34
CA CYS A 897 39.98 0.24 29.20
C CYS A 897 41.48 -0.05 29.41
N PRO A 898 41.92 -1.32 29.31
CA PRO A 898 43.32 -1.67 29.53
C PRO A 898 44.27 -1.12 28.46
N ILE A 899 43.75 -0.64 27.32
CA ILE A 899 44.55 -0.15 26.20
C ILE A 899 44.69 1.38 26.22
N CYS A 900 43.59 2.11 26.34
CA CYS A 900 43.58 3.58 26.22
C CYS A 900 43.17 4.30 27.50
N ASN A 901 42.94 3.57 28.60
CA ASN A 901 42.54 4.09 29.90
C ASN A 901 41.23 4.91 29.94
N LYS A 902 40.48 4.94 28.84
CA LYS A 902 39.13 5.51 28.80
C LYS A 902 38.14 4.60 29.53
N PRO A 903 37.03 5.13 30.07
CA PRO A 903 35.99 4.31 30.70
C PRO A 903 35.48 3.17 29.81
N MET A 904 35.07 2.07 30.44
CA MET A 904 34.31 1.02 29.78
C MET A 904 32.81 1.28 29.95
N GLN A 905 32.01 0.92 28.96
CA GLN A 905 30.55 1.03 28.99
C GLN A 905 29.91 -0.35 28.78
N MET A 906 28.81 -0.62 29.48
CA MET A 906 28.04 -1.85 29.29
C MET A 906 27.23 -1.80 27.99
N LYS A 907 27.33 -2.83 27.16
CA LYS A 907 26.57 -2.99 25.92
C LYS A 907 25.90 -4.34 25.84
N LYS A 908 24.85 -4.42 25.03
CA LYS A 908 24.08 -5.65 24.76
C LYS A 908 24.30 -6.11 23.34
N SER A 909 24.71 -7.37 23.17
CA SER A 909 24.94 -7.98 21.86
C SER A 909 23.63 -8.32 21.15
N LYS A 910 23.71 -8.65 19.84
CA LYS A 910 22.55 -9.14 19.08
C LYS A 910 21.93 -10.42 19.65
N SER A 911 22.72 -11.26 20.31
CA SER A 911 22.25 -12.47 21.00
C SER A 911 21.71 -12.19 22.41
N GLY A 912 21.63 -10.92 22.82
CA GLY A 912 21.11 -10.49 24.11
C GLY A 912 22.11 -10.56 25.26
N LYS A 913 23.38 -10.93 25.00
CA LYS A 913 24.43 -11.04 26.02
C LYS A 913 25.05 -9.69 26.33
N PHE A 914 25.32 -9.42 27.61
CA PHE A 914 25.98 -8.20 28.05
C PHE A 914 27.50 -8.33 27.99
N PHE A 915 28.18 -7.26 27.57
CA PHE A 915 29.62 -7.17 27.48
C PHE A 915 30.05 -5.71 27.72
N LEU A 916 31.33 -5.49 27.98
CA LEU A 916 31.91 -4.16 28.15
C LEU A 916 32.59 -3.72 26.86
N SER A 917 32.46 -2.45 26.50
CA SER A 917 33.07 -1.84 25.31
C SER A 917 33.75 -0.55 25.71
N CYS A 918 34.93 -0.26 25.16
CA CYS A 918 35.60 1.01 25.39
C CYS A 918 34.76 2.20 24.88
N THR A 919 34.63 3.28 25.67
CA THR A 919 33.99 4.53 25.23
C THR A 919 34.79 5.27 24.16
N GLY A 920 36.07 4.91 23.96
CA GLY A 920 36.93 5.44 22.89
C GLY A 920 36.62 4.95 21.47
N TYR A 921 35.56 4.16 21.26
CA TYR A 921 35.15 3.70 19.93
C TYR A 921 34.77 4.90 19.02
N PRO A 922 35.16 4.91 17.72
CA PRO A 922 35.80 3.83 16.98
C PRO A 922 37.33 3.78 17.09
N ALA A 923 37.98 4.77 17.71
CA ALA A 923 39.45 4.82 17.83
C ALA A 923 40.03 3.70 18.70
N CYS A 924 39.26 3.18 19.66
CA CYS A 924 39.60 2.00 20.45
C CYS A 924 38.46 0.98 20.41
N THR A 925 38.74 -0.22 19.91
CA THR A 925 37.75 -1.31 19.72
C THR A 925 37.77 -2.34 20.84
N GLN A 926 38.48 -2.08 21.94
CA GLN A 926 38.62 -3.02 23.05
C GLN A 926 37.25 -3.37 23.66
N THR A 927 37.07 -4.67 23.92
CA THR A 927 35.88 -5.22 24.60
C THR A 927 36.31 -6.22 25.67
N SER A 928 35.46 -6.44 26.67
CA SER A 928 35.63 -7.48 27.69
C SER A 928 34.27 -8.06 28.11
N PHE A 929 34.27 -9.18 28.82
CA PHE A 929 33.05 -9.79 29.32
C PHE A 929 32.55 -9.06 30.56
N LEU A 930 31.23 -8.99 30.73
CA LEU A 930 30.63 -8.63 32.02
C LEU A 930 30.76 -9.85 32.95
N SER A 931 31.62 -9.78 33.96
CA SER A 931 31.88 -10.89 34.91
C SER A 931 30.84 -10.91 36.04
N VAL A 932 30.68 -12.09 36.67
CA VAL A 932 29.84 -12.23 37.86
C VAL A 932 30.40 -11.38 39.00
N ASP A 933 31.72 -11.41 39.20
CA ASP A 933 32.40 -10.67 40.27
C ASP A 933 32.13 -9.15 40.18
N LEU A 934 32.22 -8.57 38.99
CA LEU A 934 31.96 -7.14 38.78
C LEU A 934 30.50 -6.76 39.09
N VAL A 935 29.56 -7.67 38.83
CA VAL A 935 28.14 -7.44 39.16
C VAL A 935 27.92 -7.62 40.66
N GLU A 936 28.55 -8.60 41.30
CA GLU A 936 28.50 -8.79 42.77
C GLU A 936 29.07 -7.57 43.51
N GLU A 937 30.18 -6.99 43.02
CA GLU A 937 30.75 -5.74 43.55
C GLU A 937 29.77 -4.56 43.48
N TYR A 938 28.89 -4.52 42.48
CA TYR A 938 27.83 -3.52 42.40
C TYR A 938 26.67 -3.83 43.35
N LEU A 939 26.26 -5.10 43.45
CA LEU A 939 25.12 -5.54 44.28
C LEU A 939 25.36 -5.35 45.77
N TYR A 940 26.61 -5.30 46.22
CA TYR A 940 27.01 -5.27 47.62
C TYR A 940 28.02 -4.15 47.90
N VAL A 941 27.78 -3.36 48.95
CA VAL A 941 28.68 -2.29 49.40
C VAL A 941 29.17 -2.52 50.82
N PRO A 942 30.38 -2.07 51.20
CA PRO A 942 30.87 -2.14 52.58
C PRO A 942 29.95 -1.36 53.53
N LYS A 943 29.81 -1.84 54.78
CA LYS A 943 29.09 -1.07 55.79
C LYS A 943 29.78 0.28 56.08
N PRO A 944 29.01 1.36 56.34
CA PRO A 944 29.56 2.67 56.70
C PRO A 944 30.39 2.68 58.00
N ASP A 945 30.25 1.66 58.85
CA ASP A 945 30.93 1.52 60.14
C ASP A 945 32.38 1.03 60.03
N GLY A 946 32.89 0.85 58.80
CA GLY A 946 34.26 0.36 58.55
C GLY A 946 34.43 -1.15 58.74
N SER A 947 33.36 -1.90 59.01
CA SER A 947 33.42 -3.36 59.08
C SER A 947 33.52 -4.00 57.69
N LYS A 948 34.19 -5.16 57.60
CA LYS A 948 34.27 -5.97 56.36
C LYS A 948 32.93 -6.62 55.96
N VAL A 949 31.83 -6.28 56.64
CA VAL A 949 30.51 -6.83 56.35
C VAL A 949 29.92 -6.06 55.18
N LEU A 950 29.60 -6.78 54.11
CA LEU A 950 28.90 -6.23 52.96
C LEU A 950 27.40 -6.16 53.23
N VAL A 951 26.76 -5.06 52.81
CA VAL A 951 25.31 -4.89 52.81
C VAL A 951 24.82 -4.81 51.37
N ALA A 952 23.63 -5.36 51.12
CA ALA A 952 23.02 -5.32 49.80
C ALA A 952 22.72 -3.87 49.41
N ARG A 953 23.40 -3.40 48.35
CA ARG A 953 23.10 -2.13 47.69
C ARG A 953 21.77 -2.21 46.96
N CYS A 954 21.59 -3.31 46.22
CA CYS A 954 20.41 -3.56 45.42
C CYS A 954 19.58 -4.66 46.07
N LYS A 955 18.28 -4.41 46.25
CA LYS A 955 17.32 -5.39 46.72
C LYS A 955 16.30 -5.71 45.64
N CYS A 956 15.73 -6.90 45.72
CA CYS A 956 14.66 -7.30 44.85
C CYS A 956 13.39 -6.47 45.11
N ASN A 957 12.92 -5.76 44.09
CA ASN A 957 11.70 -4.94 44.17
C ASN A 957 10.41 -5.72 44.50
N LYS A 958 10.41 -7.05 44.34
CA LYS A 958 9.25 -7.92 44.62
C LYS A 958 9.24 -8.53 46.01
N CYS A 959 10.42 -8.83 46.56
CA CYS A 959 10.59 -9.67 47.76
C CYS A 959 11.40 -8.96 48.86
N ASP A 960 11.94 -7.76 48.59
CA ASP A 960 12.91 -6.99 49.42
C ASP A 960 14.13 -7.78 49.92
N THR A 961 14.44 -8.93 49.31
CA THR A 961 15.66 -9.68 49.65
C THR A 961 16.84 -9.24 48.81
N SER A 962 18.06 -9.57 49.27
CA SER A 962 19.28 -9.41 48.49
C SER A 962 19.21 -10.12 47.13
N LEU A 963 20.06 -9.65 46.21
CA LEU A 963 20.23 -10.18 44.87
C LEU A 963 21.59 -10.89 44.75
N GLU A 964 21.69 -11.87 43.86
CA GLU A 964 22.94 -12.55 43.49
C GLU A 964 23.07 -12.63 41.97
N ALA A 965 24.28 -12.50 41.45
CA ALA A 965 24.62 -12.65 40.04
C ALA A 965 25.00 -14.11 39.73
N LYS A 966 24.49 -14.65 38.63
CA LYS A 966 24.72 -16.03 38.18
C LYS A 966 24.98 -16.12 36.70
N LEU A 967 25.69 -17.15 36.29
CA LEU A 967 25.90 -17.49 34.89
C LEU A 967 24.97 -18.65 34.49
N GLY A 968 24.16 -18.44 33.46
CA GLY A 968 23.29 -19.45 32.87
C GLY A 968 23.64 -19.75 31.42
N GLN A 969 22.90 -20.69 30.81
CA GLN A 969 23.06 -21.08 29.40
C GLN A 969 22.95 -19.89 28.41
N TYR A 970 22.18 -18.86 28.79
CA TYR A 970 21.95 -17.67 27.98
C TYR A 970 22.83 -16.46 28.37
N GLY A 971 23.74 -16.63 29.32
CA GLY A 971 24.63 -15.57 29.83
C GLY A 971 24.36 -15.20 31.29
N LEU A 972 24.94 -14.07 31.71
CA LEU A 972 24.83 -13.54 33.06
C LEU A 972 23.40 -13.02 33.34
N TYR A 973 22.87 -13.38 34.51
CA TYR A 973 21.57 -12.92 35.03
C TYR A 973 21.65 -12.68 36.54
N ILE A 974 20.69 -11.93 37.07
CA ILE A 974 20.59 -11.62 38.50
C ILE A 974 19.35 -12.32 39.09
N GLN A 975 19.44 -12.78 40.34
CA GLN A 975 18.40 -13.56 41.01
C GLN A 975 18.12 -13.08 42.45
N CYS A 976 16.85 -12.97 42.86
CA CYS A 976 16.43 -12.75 44.27
C CYS A 976 16.85 -13.97 45.11
N CYS A 977 17.49 -13.72 46.26
CA CYS A 977 17.86 -14.75 47.24
C CYS A 977 16.64 -15.31 48.00
N GLY A 978 15.48 -14.65 47.93
CA GLY A 978 14.22 -15.13 48.48
C GLY A 978 13.63 -16.35 47.78
N LEU A 979 12.60 -16.96 48.41
CA LEU A 979 12.02 -18.24 48.01
C LEU A 979 11.52 -18.27 46.55
N ASN A 980 10.94 -17.18 46.07
CA ASN A 980 10.37 -17.09 44.72
C ASN A 980 11.42 -16.88 43.62
N ARG A 981 12.70 -16.69 43.97
CA ARG A 981 13.84 -16.71 43.04
C ARG A 981 13.65 -15.85 41.78
N HIS A 982 13.07 -14.65 41.93
CA HIS A 982 12.83 -13.70 40.84
C HIS A 982 14.11 -13.42 40.05
N LYS A 983 14.02 -13.32 38.72
CA LYS A 983 15.19 -13.11 37.84
C LYS A 983 15.13 -11.73 37.18
N TYR A 984 16.30 -11.11 37.05
CA TYR A 984 16.53 -9.80 36.44
C TYR A 984 17.67 -9.89 35.44
N LYS A 985 17.65 -9.02 34.43
CA LYS A 985 18.77 -8.81 33.53
C LYS A 985 19.73 -7.75 34.11
N PRO A 986 21.01 -7.75 33.69
CA PRO A 986 21.97 -6.71 34.05
C PRO A 986 21.53 -5.27 33.78
N ASP A 987 20.71 -5.03 32.76
CA ASP A 987 20.15 -3.71 32.44
C ASP A 987 18.82 -3.39 33.17
N GLU A 988 18.45 -4.20 34.17
CA GLU A 988 17.27 -3.99 35.02
C GLU A 988 17.64 -3.65 36.48
N ILE A 989 18.94 -3.66 36.80
CA ILE A 989 19.52 -3.26 38.09
C ILE A 989 20.42 -2.05 37.91
#